data_AF-M3XIU4-F1
#
_entry.id   AF-M3XIU4-F1
#
_cell.length_a   1.000
_cell.length_b   1.000
_cell.length_c   1.000
_cell.angle_alpha   90.00
_cell.angle_beta   90.00
_cell.angle_gamma   90.00
#
_symmetry.space_group_name_H-M   'P 1'
#
loop_
_entity.id
_entity.type
_entity.pdbx_description
1 polymer ?
#
loop_
_entity_poly.entity_id
_entity_poly.type
_entity_poly.pdbx_seq_one_letter_code
_entity_poly.pdbx_strand_id
1 'polypeptide(L)'
;MIVEYDHPLKKMTEEFVPHTKAVTDALLSVYMLFARRNLPVDQWRSCQLLSLISSPAAMLSAASSETMPCEYLSIDVMERWIIIGFLLCHSTLNLNPQCLELWKSALRGSLCISLIRDEVLHFHKVTEDFFDNMKGYGKRIADIKECREHALLNNAILHRERRNFLRVAVKELAQVLSDKPGLLGPKALFVFMALSFSRDEVYWLVRHAENMTKVKNPEDYMDTHLAELLFSLEELRTLMRKYTQVIQRYFLQYLAKFDALALGDYIQNLSVCPEEESIIMSSFVNTLSTLTIKQVQDGEKFDFTGLRLDWFRLQAYSSVTKAPLNLRESQDLGRLMNMTVFHTRMLDSMNELISETGDLSIFCFYPRSFDKIFHYNLEKSDMLRYVIAFPLICSHFVNCIHELCPEEYRLLERRSLDMCQKFLEDISKQAGSCVMEICAEQRNLSDQLLPKHSARTISKARNKKIKKQTAKKGEPEVEKPGTESMRKDRIIVTNMDKLHLALTELCTGLNSYPQINVFNNIVIPMEFLAEELEYRFKCALVKMVKFNSATQEIMKPSEVLVGMKTYVQSLSSIEHYVNIDMARVINQTLLQQTQPLDQHGDQTMTTLYSNWYLESLLRQASSCQIIHCPAMKCFVSNSLPKDDGLCFNPEEYSDISEMQALSELIGPYGIKFLGDNLMWHVSCQVNELKKLVVENMDILVQIRAHYSNPEQMGALFRKLTSIENVLKRMTIIGVILTFRSMAQEGLRAVLSQHCPFLMAPIECLKDIVTADTDIKVTLGVFELATAAGIPCDIDPALVLALGNLKTDGSPPEEEYKVACLLLVFVAVSLPILAMDSNSFYKKDQEGYMNNIHCLSKAIIQVAAAFFTIHCKNIEQHLQEFLLIASTSLLQLGQEMDKQLAKNRDSVFLLLHTIVQESSFLTVDMLETCFPYVLLRNAYRDVFKASPFPTE
;
A
#
# COMPACT_ATOMS: atom_id res chain seq x y z
N MET A 1 -4.65 -48.39 35.52
CA MET A 1 -5.04 -47.10 34.91
C MET A 1 -5.55 -47.24 33.48
N ILE A 2 -4.73 -47.42 32.43
CA ILE A 2 -5.22 -47.41 31.02
C ILE A 2 -6.38 -48.40 30.78
N VAL A 3 -6.23 -49.66 31.21
CA VAL A 3 -7.30 -50.68 31.08
C VAL A 3 -8.52 -50.38 31.97
N GLU A 4 -8.31 -49.75 33.12
CA GLU A 4 -9.39 -49.43 34.07
C GLU A 4 -10.27 -48.28 33.58
N TYR A 5 -9.68 -47.31 32.88
CA TYR A 5 -10.38 -46.16 32.29
C TYR A 5 -10.61 -46.31 30.78
N ASP A 6 -10.61 -47.52 30.22
CA ASP A 6 -11.00 -47.76 28.81
C ASP A 6 -12.45 -47.31 28.54
N HIS A 7 -13.28 -47.31 29.59
CA HIS A 7 -14.58 -46.65 29.63
C HIS A 7 -14.62 -45.64 30.79
N PRO A 8 -14.06 -44.42 30.60
CA PRO A 8 -13.79 -43.49 31.69
C PRO A 8 -15.04 -43.16 32.51
N LEU A 9 -16.16 -42.86 31.85
CA LEU A 9 -17.40 -42.49 32.54
C LEU A 9 -17.91 -43.60 33.46
N LYS A 10 -17.89 -44.86 33.00
CA LYS A 10 -18.32 -46.00 33.81
C LYS A 10 -17.45 -46.12 35.06
N LYS A 11 -16.13 -46.15 34.89
CA LYS A 11 -15.19 -46.26 36.01
C LYS A 11 -15.28 -45.09 36.97
N MET A 12 -15.36 -43.86 36.46
CA MET A 12 -15.47 -42.66 37.28
C MET A 12 -16.77 -42.62 38.08
N THR A 13 -17.91 -43.04 37.51
CA THR A 13 -19.18 -43.08 38.28
C THR A 13 -19.13 -44.05 39.45
N GLU A 14 -18.44 -45.19 39.31
CA GLU A 14 -18.21 -46.14 40.40
C GLU A 14 -17.31 -45.54 41.49
N GLU A 15 -16.27 -44.81 41.10
CA GLU A 15 -15.33 -44.14 42.01
C GLU A 15 -15.92 -42.92 42.72
N PHE A 16 -16.88 -42.24 42.10
CA PHE A 16 -17.50 -41.03 42.66
C PHE A 16 -18.64 -41.31 43.64
N VAL A 17 -19.03 -42.57 43.85
CA VAL A 17 -20.03 -42.97 44.87
C VAL A 17 -19.75 -42.36 46.25
N PRO A 18 -18.56 -42.50 46.88
CA PRO A 18 -18.26 -41.88 48.18
C PRO A 18 -18.28 -40.35 48.15
N HIS A 19 -18.13 -39.73 46.98
CA HIS A 19 -18.08 -38.27 46.80
C HIS A 19 -19.45 -37.65 46.53
N THR A 20 -20.49 -38.48 46.31
CA THR A 20 -21.84 -38.06 45.90
C THR A 20 -22.40 -36.89 46.71
N LYS A 21 -22.31 -36.95 48.05
CA LYS A 21 -22.86 -35.89 48.92
C LYS A 21 -22.17 -34.56 48.71
N ALA A 22 -20.83 -34.53 48.78
CA ALA A 22 -20.05 -33.30 48.65
C ALA A 22 -20.25 -32.65 47.27
N VAL A 23 -20.22 -33.45 46.20
CA VAL A 23 -20.45 -32.96 44.84
C VAL A 23 -21.87 -32.42 44.68
N THR A 24 -22.89 -33.13 45.19
CA THR A 24 -24.29 -32.70 45.08
C THR A 24 -24.54 -31.37 45.81
N ASP A 25 -24.02 -31.23 47.04
CA ASP A 25 -24.16 -30.00 47.82
C ASP A 25 -23.49 -28.82 47.10
N ALA A 26 -22.30 -29.03 46.52
CA ALA A 26 -21.60 -28.01 45.73
C ALA A 26 -22.37 -27.61 44.46
N LEU A 27 -22.91 -28.57 43.71
CA LEU A 27 -23.69 -28.27 42.50
C LEU A 27 -25.01 -27.55 42.81
N LEU A 28 -25.70 -27.92 43.89
CA LEU A 28 -26.91 -27.23 44.30
C LEU A 28 -26.63 -25.79 44.78
N SER A 29 -25.42 -25.50 45.27
CA SER A 29 -25.05 -24.12 45.64
C SER A 29 -25.08 -23.15 44.46
N VAL A 30 -24.85 -23.63 43.24
CA VAL A 30 -24.92 -22.80 42.02
C VAL A 30 -26.30 -22.78 41.38
N TYR A 31 -27.31 -23.46 41.94
CA TYR A 31 -28.66 -23.55 41.35
C TYR A 31 -29.25 -22.16 41.04
N MET A 32 -29.33 -21.30 42.06
CA MET A 32 -29.92 -19.96 41.92
C MET A 32 -29.07 -19.04 41.04
N LEU A 33 -27.75 -19.23 41.09
CA LEU A 33 -26.81 -18.48 40.26
C LEU A 33 -26.97 -18.83 38.78
N PHE A 34 -26.99 -20.12 38.45
CA PHE A 34 -27.17 -20.61 37.09
C PHE A 34 -28.52 -20.17 36.55
N ALA A 35 -29.59 -20.31 37.33
CA ALA A 35 -30.93 -19.87 36.96
C ALA A 35 -30.98 -18.36 36.64
N ARG A 36 -30.41 -17.49 37.48
CA ARG A 36 -30.44 -16.03 37.26
C ARG A 36 -29.46 -15.53 36.18
N ARG A 37 -28.43 -16.31 35.84
CA ARG A 37 -27.46 -15.97 34.79
C ARG A 37 -27.89 -16.51 33.42
N ASN A 38 -28.64 -17.62 33.39
CA ASN A 38 -29.11 -18.25 32.16
C ASN A 38 -30.48 -17.74 31.68
N LEU A 39 -30.71 -16.43 31.73
CA LEU A 39 -32.02 -15.85 31.38
C LEU A 39 -32.18 -15.63 29.87
N PRO A 40 -33.42 -15.63 29.36
CA PRO A 40 -33.70 -15.18 27.99
C PRO A 40 -33.51 -13.67 27.86
N VAL A 41 -33.29 -13.22 26.62
CA VAL A 41 -32.93 -11.82 26.32
C VAL A 41 -34.03 -10.82 26.71
N ASP A 42 -35.30 -11.20 26.64
CA ASP A 42 -36.39 -10.30 27.04
C ASP A 42 -36.31 -9.92 28.52
N GLN A 43 -35.78 -10.81 29.36
CA GLN A 43 -35.52 -10.51 30.76
C GLN A 43 -34.27 -9.66 30.95
N TRP A 44 -33.23 -9.86 30.13
CA TRP A 44 -32.07 -8.94 30.12
C TRP A 44 -32.48 -7.52 29.74
N ARG A 45 -33.37 -7.38 28.75
CA ARG A 45 -33.96 -6.10 28.34
C ARG A 45 -34.81 -5.48 29.45
N SER A 46 -35.69 -6.27 30.08
CA SER A 46 -36.54 -5.77 31.18
C SER A 46 -35.74 -5.28 32.38
N CYS A 47 -34.61 -5.94 32.67
CA CYS A 47 -33.71 -5.56 33.75
C CYS A 47 -32.67 -4.50 33.34
N GLN A 48 -32.68 -4.06 32.07
CA GLN A 48 -31.70 -3.13 31.49
C GLN A 48 -30.25 -3.51 31.83
N LEU A 49 -29.95 -4.80 31.69
CA LEU A 49 -28.68 -5.41 32.07
C LEU A 49 -27.49 -4.66 31.46
N LEU A 50 -26.47 -4.37 32.28
CA LEU A 50 -25.24 -3.62 31.96
C LEU A 50 -25.39 -2.12 31.64
N SER A 51 -26.62 -1.56 31.57
CA SER A 51 -26.78 -0.14 31.27
C SER A 51 -26.34 0.74 32.45
N LEU A 52 -25.51 1.75 32.17
CA LEU A 52 -25.09 2.77 33.14
C LEU A 52 -26.04 3.97 33.17
N ILE A 53 -26.90 4.10 32.17
CA ILE A 53 -27.78 5.25 31.97
C ILE A 53 -29.26 4.95 32.29
N SER A 54 -29.57 3.70 32.61
CA SER A 54 -30.89 3.27 33.11
C SER A 54 -31.31 4.02 34.38
N SER A 55 -30.35 4.28 35.27
CA SER A 55 -30.54 5.06 36.49
C SER A 55 -29.39 6.07 36.66
N PRO A 56 -29.50 7.27 36.06
CA PRO A 56 -28.43 8.27 36.07
C PRO A 56 -27.98 8.69 37.48
N ALA A 57 -28.91 8.69 38.45
CA ALA A 57 -28.60 8.99 39.85
C ALA A 57 -27.66 7.96 40.50
N ALA A 58 -27.63 6.72 40.00
CA ALA A 58 -26.79 5.64 40.48
C ALA A 58 -25.45 5.53 39.71
N MET A 59 -25.12 6.47 38.82
CA MET A 59 -23.86 6.39 38.06
C MET A 59 -22.61 6.41 38.95
N LEU A 60 -22.64 7.15 40.07
CA LEU A 60 -21.51 7.25 41.00
C LEU A 60 -21.48 6.15 42.06
N SER A 61 -22.58 5.40 42.24
CA SER A 61 -22.61 4.32 43.23
C SER A 61 -21.75 3.14 42.78
N ALA A 62 -21.06 2.51 43.72
CA ALA A 62 -20.32 1.28 43.44
C ALA A 62 -21.29 0.18 43.00
N ALA A 63 -20.99 -0.49 41.89
CA ALA A 63 -21.67 -1.72 41.52
C ALA A 63 -21.22 -2.82 42.47
N SER A 64 -22.12 -3.25 43.36
CA SER A 64 -21.86 -4.28 44.37
C SER A 64 -22.89 -5.41 44.27
N SER A 65 -22.46 -6.62 44.60
CA SER A 65 -23.29 -7.81 44.75
C SER A 65 -22.86 -8.56 46.02
N GLU A 66 -23.80 -9.24 46.68
CA GLU A 66 -23.47 -10.18 47.77
C GLU A 66 -22.58 -11.34 47.28
N THR A 67 -22.51 -11.55 45.97
CA THR A 67 -21.73 -12.63 45.34
C THR A 67 -20.88 -12.10 44.19
N MET A 68 -20.06 -11.06 44.45
CA MET A 68 -19.19 -10.41 43.45
C MET A 68 -18.51 -11.37 42.44
N PRO A 69 -17.76 -12.42 42.87
CA PRO A 69 -17.09 -13.32 41.93
C PRO A 69 -18.06 -14.15 41.07
N CYS A 70 -19.30 -14.32 41.51
CA CYS A 70 -20.32 -15.05 40.78
C CYS A 70 -20.95 -14.22 39.64
N GLU A 71 -20.86 -12.89 39.68
CA GLU A 71 -21.47 -12.04 38.65
C GLU A 71 -20.77 -12.16 37.30
N TYR A 72 -19.46 -12.43 37.30
CA TYR A 72 -18.65 -12.64 36.10
C TYR A 72 -18.14 -14.09 35.96
N LEU A 73 -18.61 -15.02 36.81
CA LEU A 73 -18.33 -16.44 36.64
C LEU A 73 -18.92 -16.91 35.29
N SER A 74 -18.11 -17.62 34.51
CA SER A 74 -18.50 -18.12 33.20
C SER A 74 -19.69 -19.07 33.30
N ILE A 75 -20.70 -18.83 32.46
CA ILE A 75 -21.85 -19.73 32.36
C ILE A 75 -21.46 -21.07 31.74
N ASP A 76 -20.47 -21.07 30.85
CA ASP A 76 -19.91 -22.27 30.23
C ASP A 76 -19.23 -23.18 31.26
N VAL A 77 -18.50 -22.59 32.20
CA VAL A 77 -17.89 -23.33 33.33
C VAL A 77 -18.97 -23.95 34.23
N MET A 78 -19.98 -23.17 34.61
CA MET A 78 -21.09 -23.68 35.43
C MET A 78 -21.86 -24.80 34.73
N GLU A 79 -22.13 -24.67 33.43
CA GLU A 79 -22.79 -25.68 32.62
C GLU A 79 -21.99 -26.99 32.61
N ARG A 80 -20.67 -26.93 32.46
CA ARG A 80 -19.78 -28.10 32.54
C ARG A 80 -19.81 -28.76 33.91
N TRP A 81 -19.74 -27.98 34.99
CA TRP A 81 -19.84 -28.49 36.36
C TRP A 81 -21.15 -29.26 36.57
N ILE A 82 -22.28 -28.68 36.15
CA ILE A 82 -23.61 -29.27 36.30
C ILE A 82 -23.74 -30.56 35.48
N ILE A 83 -23.34 -30.53 34.20
CA ILE A 83 -23.49 -31.68 33.30
C ILE A 83 -22.62 -32.85 33.76
N ILE A 84 -21.33 -32.63 33.96
CA ILE A 84 -20.38 -33.70 34.33
C ILE A 84 -20.60 -34.13 35.78
N GLY A 85 -20.80 -33.19 36.70
CA GLY A 85 -20.94 -33.49 38.12
C GLY A 85 -22.17 -34.35 38.42
N PHE A 86 -23.33 -34.04 37.84
CA PHE A 86 -24.51 -34.90 37.99
C PHE A 86 -24.44 -36.20 37.18
N LEU A 87 -23.64 -36.25 36.11
CA LEU A 87 -23.35 -37.51 35.42
C LEU A 87 -22.52 -38.45 36.31
N LEU A 88 -21.53 -37.93 37.02
CA LEU A 88 -20.72 -38.68 37.99
C LEU A 88 -21.53 -39.11 39.22
N CYS A 89 -22.44 -38.26 39.68
CA CYS A 89 -23.30 -38.48 40.85
C CYS A 89 -24.75 -38.80 40.46
N HIS A 90 -24.92 -39.63 39.43
CA HIS A 90 -26.19 -39.87 38.72
C HIS A 90 -27.35 -40.39 39.60
N SER A 91 -27.07 -41.06 40.72
CA SER A 91 -28.10 -41.56 41.63
C SER A 91 -28.97 -40.43 42.20
N THR A 92 -28.40 -39.24 42.38
CA THR A 92 -29.10 -38.07 42.92
C THR A 92 -30.18 -37.51 42.00
N LEU A 93 -30.07 -37.73 40.68
CA LEU A 93 -31.07 -37.34 39.68
C LEU A 93 -32.41 -38.07 39.87
N ASN A 94 -32.41 -39.22 40.53
CA ASN A 94 -33.63 -39.96 40.87
C ASN A 94 -34.15 -39.64 42.29
N LEU A 95 -33.28 -39.18 43.18
CA LEU A 95 -33.58 -38.98 44.60
C LEU A 95 -33.98 -37.53 44.94
N ASN A 96 -33.42 -36.54 44.22
CA ASN A 96 -33.66 -35.12 44.50
C ASN A 96 -34.20 -34.39 43.25
N PRO A 97 -35.45 -33.88 43.28
CA PRO A 97 -36.04 -33.12 42.18
C PRO A 97 -35.24 -31.88 41.78
N GLN A 98 -34.63 -31.16 42.74
CA GLN A 98 -33.86 -29.94 42.44
C GLN A 98 -32.60 -30.27 41.63
N CYS A 99 -31.93 -31.40 41.92
CA CYS A 99 -30.79 -31.86 41.12
C CYS A 99 -31.21 -32.13 39.67
N LEU A 100 -32.36 -32.77 39.48
CA LEU A 100 -32.90 -33.06 38.16
C LEU A 100 -33.27 -31.77 37.41
N GLU A 101 -33.91 -30.80 38.06
CA GLU A 101 -34.28 -29.53 37.44
C GLU A 101 -33.04 -28.74 36.98
N LEU A 102 -32.01 -28.64 37.83
CA LEU A 102 -30.76 -27.97 37.48
C LEU A 102 -30.06 -28.65 36.31
N TRP A 103 -30.00 -29.98 36.34
CA TRP A 103 -29.40 -30.77 35.27
C TRP A 103 -30.17 -30.62 33.95
N LYS A 104 -31.51 -30.70 33.98
CA LYS A 104 -32.36 -30.44 32.79
C LYS A 104 -32.17 -29.03 32.25
N SER A 105 -32.01 -28.03 33.13
CA SER A 105 -31.73 -26.64 32.72
C SER A 105 -30.42 -26.53 31.94
N ALA A 106 -29.34 -27.15 32.43
CA ALA A 106 -28.05 -27.21 31.72
C ALA A 106 -28.15 -28.03 30.43
N LEU A 107 -28.82 -29.18 30.43
CA LEU A 107 -29.02 -30.00 29.22
C LEU A 107 -29.78 -29.28 28.10
N ARG A 108 -30.60 -28.28 28.43
CA ARG A 108 -31.30 -27.44 27.46
C ARG A 108 -30.43 -26.31 26.90
N GLY A 109 -29.34 -25.93 27.58
CA GLY A 109 -28.52 -24.75 27.26
C GLY A 109 -27.52 -24.94 26.10
N SER A 110 -27.01 -26.15 25.91
CA SER A 110 -26.03 -26.47 24.86
C SER A 110 -26.35 -27.82 24.21
N LEU A 111 -25.64 -28.17 23.13
CA LEU A 111 -25.65 -29.51 22.51
C LEU A 111 -24.32 -30.25 22.67
N CYS A 112 -23.25 -29.50 22.93
CA CYS A 112 -21.95 -30.00 23.31
C CYS A 112 -21.25 -29.05 24.30
N ILE A 113 -20.33 -29.60 25.08
CA ILE A 113 -19.44 -28.83 25.95
C ILE A 113 -17.98 -29.05 25.53
N SER A 114 -17.12 -28.06 25.77
CA SER A 114 -15.69 -28.19 25.50
C SER A 114 -14.99 -29.00 26.61
N LEU A 115 -14.31 -30.08 26.22
CA LEU A 115 -13.42 -30.83 27.11
C LEU A 115 -12.11 -30.08 27.27
N ILE A 116 -11.43 -29.85 26.14
CA ILE A 116 -10.23 -29.04 26.04
C ILE A 116 -10.18 -28.42 24.66
N ARG A 117 -10.01 -27.09 24.57
CA ARG A 117 -9.87 -26.37 23.29
C ARG A 117 -11.00 -26.72 22.32
N ASP A 118 -10.67 -27.30 21.18
CA ASP A 118 -11.60 -27.69 20.10
C ASP A 118 -12.22 -29.08 20.28
N GLU A 119 -11.74 -29.89 21.24
CA GLU A 119 -12.31 -31.19 21.57
C GLU A 119 -13.60 -31.03 22.37
N VAL A 120 -14.71 -31.56 21.83
CA VAL A 120 -16.05 -31.40 22.41
C VAL A 120 -16.66 -32.74 22.84
N LEU A 121 -17.50 -32.68 23.88
CA LEU A 121 -18.34 -33.78 24.31
C LEU A 121 -19.79 -33.55 23.90
N HIS A 122 -20.31 -34.41 23.03
CA HIS A 122 -21.74 -34.46 22.69
C HIS A 122 -22.55 -35.12 23.81
N PHE A 123 -22.74 -34.39 24.90
CA PHE A 123 -23.18 -34.93 26.18
C PHE A 123 -24.57 -35.58 26.14
N HIS A 124 -25.52 -35.16 25.30
CA HIS A 124 -26.81 -35.86 25.21
C HIS A 124 -26.66 -37.28 24.73
N LYS A 125 -25.90 -37.49 23.65
CA LYS A 125 -25.69 -38.83 23.07
C LYS A 125 -24.90 -39.72 24.02
N VAL A 126 -23.82 -39.17 24.59
CA VAL A 126 -22.96 -39.88 25.54
C VAL A 126 -23.74 -40.28 26.80
N THR A 127 -24.56 -39.38 27.34
CA THR A 127 -25.38 -39.65 28.52
C THR A 127 -26.50 -40.65 28.22
N GLU A 128 -27.15 -40.52 27.05
CA GLU A 128 -28.17 -41.47 26.59
C GLU A 128 -27.60 -42.89 26.52
N ASP A 129 -26.47 -43.07 25.83
CA ASP A 129 -25.81 -44.37 25.67
C ASP A 129 -25.31 -44.94 27.01
N PHE A 130 -24.86 -44.07 27.91
CA PHE A 130 -24.42 -44.47 29.24
C PHE A 130 -25.60 -45.00 30.08
N PHE A 131 -26.70 -44.26 30.14
CA PHE A 131 -27.87 -44.64 30.93
C PHE A 131 -28.70 -45.78 30.33
N ASP A 132 -28.63 -46.03 29.02
CA ASP A 132 -29.29 -47.18 28.39
C ASP A 132 -28.74 -48.52 28.93
N ASN A 133 -27.47 -48.52 29.35
CA ASN A 133 -26.81 -49.66 29.98
C ASN A 133 -27.08 -49.79 31.49
N MET A 134 -27.89 -48.90 32.09
CA MET A 134 -28.18 -48.89 33.54
C MET A 134 -29.65 -49.13 33.85
N LYS A 135 -29.93 -50.09 34.73
CA LYS A 135 -31.31 -50.36 35.20
C LYS A 135 -31.84 -49.18 36.01
N GLY A 136 -33.09 -48.77 35.74
CA GLY A 136 -33.79 -47.72 36.49
C GLY A 136 -33.70 -46.30 35.89
N TYR A 137 -33.01 -46.11 34.77
CA TYR A 137 -32.79 -44.78 34.15
C TYR A 137 -33.67 -44.48 32.93
N GLY A 138 -34.64 -45.34 32.59
CA GLY A 138 -35.52 -45.14 31.42
C GLY A 138 -36.25 -43.79 31.39
N LYS A 139 -36.67 -43.26 32.56
CA LYS A 139 -37.25 -41.90 32.65
C LYS A 139 -36.22 -40.80 32.35
N ARG A 140 -34.97 -40.97 32.78
CA ARG A 140 -33.88 -40.02 32.53
C ARG A 140 -33.48 -40.00 31.06
N ILE A 141 -33.53 -41.16 30.38
CA ILE A 141 -33.36 -41.23 28.93
C ILE A 141 -34.44 -40.39 28.21
N ALA A 142 -35.69 -40.45 28.66
CA ALA A 142 -36.75 -39.61 28.11
C ALA A 142 -36.49 -38.11 28.36
N ASP A 143 -36.04 -37.72 29.57
CA ASP A 143 -35.64 -36.35 29.88
C ASP A 143 -34.51 -35.85 28.97
N ILE A 144 -33.49 -36.67 28.70
CA ILE A 144 -32.36 -36.33 27.83
C ILE A 144 -32.86 -36.07 26.41
N LYS A 145 -33.75 -36.93 25.88
CA LYS A 145 -34.33 -36.77 24.54
C LYS A 145 -35.16 -35.49 24.43
N GLU A 146 -35.99 -35.21 25.42
CA GLU A 146 -36.77 -33.97 25.52
C GLU A 146 -35.86 -32.73 25.54
N CYS A 147 -34.82 -32.74 26.39
CA CYS A 147 -33.90 -31.61 26.49
C CYS A 147 -33.07 -31.41 25.21
N ARG A 148 -32.69 -32.50 24.54
CA ARG A 148 -31.99 -32.46 23.25
C ARG A 148 -32.86 -31.86 22.15
N GLU A 149 -34.12 -32.26 22.06
CA GLU A 149 -35.06 -31.71 21.09
C GLU A 149 -35.30 -30.22 21.34
N HIS A 150 -35.49 -29.83 22.60
CA HIS A 150 -35.58 -28.43 22.98
C HIS A 150 -34.33 -27.63 22.56
N ALA A 151 -33.14 -28.14 22.86
CA ALA A 151 -31.88 -27.48 22.53
C ALA A 151 -31.71 -27.29 21.01
N LEU A 152 -32.05 -28.30 20.21
CA LEU A 152 -32.00 -28.24 18.75
C LEU A 152 -32.96 -27.20 18.14
N LEU A 153 -34.11 -26.96 18.78
CA LEU A 153 -35.12 -26.02 18.29
C LEU A 153 -34.87 -24.57 18.73
N ASN A 154 -34.34 -24.35 19.94
CA ASN A 154 -34.37 -23.03 20.58
C ASN A 154 -33.00 -22.36 20.71
N ASN A 155 -31.90 -23.12 20.82
CA ASN A 155 -30.63 -22.54 21.27
C ASN A 155 -30.02 -21.59 20.24
N ALA A 156 -30.08 -21.92 18.96
CA ALA A 156 -29.54 -21.07 17.91
C ALA A 156 -30.16 -19.66 17.93
N ILE A 157 -31.49 -19.58 18.12
CA ILE A 157 -32.22 -18.31 18.24
C ILE A 157 -31.86 -17.60 19.54
N LEU A 158 -31.89 -18.32 20.67
CA LEU A 158 -31.59 -17.77 21.99
C LEU A 158 -30.22 -17.09 22.04
N HIS A 159 -29.18 -17.79 21.62
CA HIS A 159 -27.80 -17.28 21.65
C HIS A 159 -27.58 -16.19 20.61
N ARG A 160 -28.23 -16.26 19.44
CA ARG A 160 -28.21 -15.15 18.47
C ARG A 160 -28.78 -13.87 19.06
N GLU A 161 -29.93 -13.95 19.72
CA GLU A 161 -30.53 -12.79 20.39
C GLU A 161 -29.65 -12.26 21.52
N ARG A 162 -28.97 -13.13 22.27
CA ARG A 162 -28.05 -12.70 23.33
C ARG A 162 -26.89 -11.89 22.75
N ARG A 163 -26.28 -12.36 21.65
CA ARG A 163 -25.24 -11.59 20.94
C ARG A 163 -25.77 -10.26 20.39
N ASN A 164 -26.99 -10.23 19.85
CA ASN A 164 -27.64 -8.98 19.43
C ASN A 164 -27.77 -7.97 20.58
N PHE A 165 -28.23 -8.43 21.74
CA PHE A 165 -28.34 -7.58 22.93
C PHE A 165 -26.96 -7.10 23.42
N LEU A 166 -26.00 -8.01 23.53
CA LEU A 166 -24.66 -7.70 24.02
C LEU A 166 -23.93 -6.72 23.12
N ARG A 167 -24.06 -6.80 21.79
CA ARG A 167 -23.50 -5.79 20.88
C ARG A 167 -23.90 -4.37 21.26
N VAL A 168 -25.19 -4.15 21.52
CA VAL A 168 -25.70 -2.82 21.89
C VAL A 168 -25.25 -2.44 23.30
N ALA A 169 -25.42 -3.35 24.28
CA ALA A 169 -25.14 -3.07 25.68
C ALA A 169 -23.65 -2.83 25.95
N VAL A 170 -22.77 -3.64 25.36
CA VAL A 170 -21.31 -3.54 25.52
C VAL A 170 -20.78 -2.31 24.81
N LYS A 171 -21.31 -1.97 23.63
CA LYS A 171 -20.97 -0.74 22.91
C LYS A 171 -21.38 0.52 23.70
N GLU A 172 -22.60 0.56 24.23
CA GLU A 172 -23.05 1.66 25.12
C GLU A 172 -22.11 1.79 26.33
N LEU A 173 -21.82 0.66 26.99
CA LEU A 173 -20.93 0.63 28.14
C LEU A 173 -19.53 1.16 27.80
N ALA A 174 -18.93 0.69 26.71
CA ALA A 174 -17.61 1.15 26.26
C ALA A 174 -17.60 2.64 25.94
N GLN A 175 -18.61 3.15 25.24
CA GLN A 175 -18.71 4.56 24.89
C GLN A 175 -18.85 5.47 26.12
N VAL A 176 -19.72 5.11 27.07
CA VAL A 176 -19.90 5.87 28.31
C VAL A 176 -18.62 5.88 29.16
N LEU A 177 -17.94 4.73 29.27
CA LEU A 177 -16.68 4.62 30.02
C LEU A 177 -15.53 5.36 29.32
N SER A 178 -15.52 5.41 27.99
CA SER A 178 -14.55 6.19 27.22
C SER A 178 -14.73 7.70 27.43
N ASP A 179 -15.98 8.18 27.44
CA ASP A 179 -16.32 9.58 27.72
C ASP A 179 -16.07 9.98 29.19
N LYS A 180 -16.29 9.06 30.14
CA LYS A 180 -16.06 9.26 31.57
C LYS A 180 -15.23 8.12 32.20
N PRO A 181 -13.90 8.12 32.00
CA PRO A 181 -13.01 7.06 32.51
C PRO A 181 -13.04 6.88 34.03
N GLY A 182 -13.40 7.92 34.79
CA GLY A 182 -13.56 7.84 36.25
C GLY A 182 -14.61 6.82 36.71
N LEU A 183 -15.58 6.47 35.85
CA LEU A 183 -16.59 5.45 36.15
C LEU A 183 -16.01 4.03 36.19
N LEU A 184 -14.81 3.80 35.65
CA LEU A 184 -14.14 2.50 35.73
C LEU A 184 -13.85 2.07 37.17
N GLY A 185 -13.75 3.01 38.12
CA GLY A 185 -13.69 2.69 39.54
C GLY A 185 -14.99 2.03 40.03
N PRO A 186 -16.09 2.81 40.18
CA PRO A 186 -17.35 2.28 40.73
C PRO A 186 -18.02 1.22 39.84
N LYS A 187 -17.72 1.15 38.53
CA LYS A 187 -18.39 0.26 37.57
C LYS A 187 -17.50 -0.85 37.00
N ALA A 188 -16.33 -1.11 37.59
CA ALA A 188 -15.43 -2.18 37.16
C ALA A 188 -16.14 -3.54 37.01
N LEU A 189 -17.05 -3.87 37.93
CA LEU A 189 -17.82 -5.11 37.89
C LEU A 189 -18.60 -5.29 36.58
N PHE A 190 -19.23 -4.23 36.06
CA PHE A 190 -20.01 -4.29 34.83
C PHE A 190 -19.11 -4.59 33.63
N VAL A 191 -17.86 -4.12 33.64
CA VAL A 191 -16.88 -4.43 32.60
C VAL A 191 -16.57 -5.93 32.58
N PHE A 192 -16.29 -6.53 33.74
CA PHE A 192 -16.00 -7.97 33.82
C PHE A 192 -17.22 -8.85 33.51
N MET A 193 -18.42 -8.42 33.91
CA MET A 193 -19.67 -9.07 33.51
C MET A 193 -19.84 -9.02 31.98
N ALA A 194 -19.68 -7.83 31.37
CA ALA A 194 -19.77 -7.64 29.93
C ALA A 194 -18.76 -8.52 29.16
N LEU A 195 -17.50 -8.56 29.62
CA LEU A 195 -16.46 -9.41 29.06
C LEU A 195 -16.85 -10.88 29.15
N SER A 196 -17.23 -11.37 30.34
CA SER A 196 -17.61 -12.77 30.55
C SER A 196 -18.80 -13.18 29.70
N PHE A 197 -19.86 -12.37 29.64
CA PHE A 197 -21.09 -12.75 28.95
C PHE A 197 -20.84 -12.83 27.44
N SER A 198 -20.09 -11.87 26.90
CA SER A 198 -19.75 -11.85 25.49
C SER A 198 -18.79 -12.98 25.12
N ARG A 199 -17.78 -13.25 25.95
CA ARG A 199 -16.86 -14.38 25.77
C ARG A 199 -17.64 -15.69 25.72
N ASP A 200 -18.53 -15.91 26.69
CA ASP A 200 -19.31 -17.14 26.78
C ASP A 200 -20.18 -17.35 25.52
N GLU A 201 -20.81 -16.30 25.00
CA GLU A 201 -21.60 -16.37 23.77
C GLU A 201 -20.75 -16.58 22.51
N VAL A 202 -19.53 -16.04 22.46
CA VAL A 202 -18.56 -16.30 21.38
C VAL A 202 -18.09 -17.77 21.44
N TYR A 203 -17.74 -18.27 22.62
CA TYR A 203 -17.31 -19.65 22.83
C TYR A 203 -18.41 -20.63 22.46
N TRP A 204 -19.65 -20.31 22.82
CA TRP A 204 -20.81 -21.09 22.45
C TRP A 204 -21.00 -21.13 20.93
N LEU A 205 -20.93 -19.97 20.25
CA LEU A 205 -21.10 -19.90 18.80
C LEU A 205 -20.07 -20.73 18.06
N VAL A 206 -18.79 -20.54 18.38
CA VAL A 206 -17.68 -21.17 17.64
C VAL A 206 -17.73 -22.69 17.75
N ARG A 207 -17.93 -23.23 18.96
CA ARG A 207 -18.00 -24.70 19.13
C ARG A 207 -19.22 -25.31 18.45
N HIS A 208 -20.36 -24.63 18.45
CA HIS A 208 -21.59 -25.17 17.84
C HIS A 208 -21.56 -25.03 16.32
N ALA A 209 -21.00 -23.95 15.77
CA ALA A 209 -20.88 -23.76 14.33
C ALA A 209 -20.07 -24.88 13.64
N GLU A 210 -19.01 -25.36 14.28
CA GLU A 210 -18.15 -26.43 13.72
C GLU A 210 -18.73 -27.84 13.92
N ASN A 211 -19.46 -28.06 15.02
CA ASN A 211 -19.91 -29.39 15.40
C ASN A 211 -21.36 -29.71 15.00
N MET A 212 -22.15 -28.73 14.56
CA MET A 212 -23.55 -28.90 14.18
C MET A 212 -23.71 -29.04 12.66
N THR A 213 -23.44 -30.24 12.13
CA THR A 213 -23.42 -30.52 10.68
C THR A 213 -24.78 -30.91 10.08
N LYS A 214 -25.78 -31.27 10.90
CA LYS A 214 -27.11 -31.76 10.46
C LYS A 214 -28.24 -30.93 11.06
N VAL A 215 -28.20 -29.61 10.88
CA VAL A 215 -29.27 -28.72 11.34
C VAL A 215 -30.08 -28.19 10.16
N LYS A 216 -31.40 -28.00 10.37
CA LYS A 216 -32.33 -27.51 9.35
C LYS A 216 -31.90 -26.15 8.78
N ASN A 217 -31.36 -25.28 9.63
CA ASN A 217 -30.94 -23.92 9.29
C ASN A 217 -29.47 -23.70 9.73
N PRO A 218 -28.48 -24.01 8.89
CA PRO A 218 -27.07 -23.80 9.23
C PRO A 218 -26.70 -22.32 9.42
N GLU A 219 -27.45 -21.40 8.78
CA GLU A 219 -27.25 -19.95 8.91
C GLU A 219 -27.51 -19.42 10.33
N ASP A 220 -28.31 -20.13 11.14
CA ASP A 220 -28.60 -19.73 12.53
C ASP A 220 -27.36 -19.85 13.45
N TYR A 221 -26.32 -20.57 13.02
CA TYR A 221 -25.03 -20.73 13.71
C TYR A 221 -23.92 -19.84 13.10
N MET A 222 -24.31 -18.86 12.29
CA MET A 222 -23.41 -17.83 11.77
C MET A 222 -23.79 -16.48 12.37
N ASP A 223 -22.80 -15.65 12.70
CA ASP A 223 -23.04 -14.26 13.12
C ASP A 223 -22.30 -13.31 12.20
N THR A 224 -23.07 -12.60 11.39
CA THR A 224 -22.56 -11.67 10.37
C THR A 224 -22.21 -10.30 10.91
N HIS A 225 -22.36 -10.08 12.22
CA HIS A 225 -21.97 -8.86 12.94
C HIS A 225 -21.10 -9.19 14.15
N LEU A 226 -20.40 -10.33 14.12
CA LEU A 226 -19.55 -10.74 15.24
C LEU A 226 -18.41 -9.74 15.45
N ALA A 227 -17.89 -9.14 14.38
CA ALA A 227 -16.80 -8.16 14.43
C ALA A 227 -17.09 -7.01 15.41
N GLU A 228 -18.31 -6.46 15.40
CA GLU A 228 -18.71 -5.37 16.30
C GLU A 228 -18.65 -5.79 17.78
N LEU A 229 -19.10 -7.00 18.11
CA LEU A 229 -19.03 -7.51 19.48
C LEU A 229 -17.57 -7.69 19.91
N LEU A 230 -16.75 -8.31 19.05
CA LEU A 230 -15.33 -8.53 19.29
C LEU A 230 -14.58 -7.22 19.50
N PHE A 231 -14.85 -6.22 18.66
CA PHE A 231 -14.27 -4.89 18.77
C PHE A 231 -14.64 -4.22 20.09
N SER A 232 -15.92 -4.26 20.47
CA SER A 232 -16.40 -3.65 21.72
C SER A 232 -15.76 -4.31 22.95
N LEU A 233 -15.44 -5.60 22.89
CA LEU A 233 -14.68 -6.28 23.95
C LEU A 233 -13.25 -5.75 24.05
N GLU A 234 -12.56 -5.59 22.92
CA GLU A 234 -11.22 -5.01 22.91
C GLU A 234 -11.20 -3.56 23.38
N GLU A 235 -12.23 -2.77 23.08
CA GLU A 235 -12.37 -1.42 23.62
C GLU A 235 -12.43 -1.44 25.15
N LEU A 236 -13.28 -2.29 25.76
CA LEU A 236 -13.37 -2.41 27.21
C LEU A 236 -12.03 -2.86 27.83
N ARG A 237 -11.36 -3.85 27.24
CA ARG A 237 -10.04 -4.33 27.70
C ARG A 237 -9.00 -3.22 27.64
N THR A 238 -9.00 -2.46 26.56
CA THR A 238 -8.09 -1.32 26.35
C THR A 238 -8.36 -0.20 27.35
N LEU A 239 -9.63 0.13 27.62
CA LEU A 239 -10.01 1.13 28.62
C LEU A 239 -9.51 0.74 30.02
N MET A 240 -9.69 -0.53 30.43
CA MET A 240 -9.22 -1.01 31.73
C MET A 240 -7.70 -0.87 31.84
N ARG A 241 -6.94 -1.30 30.83
CA ARG A 241 -5.47 -1.18 30.81
C ARG A 241 -5.00 0.28 30.80
N LYS A 242 -5.60 1.12 29.95
CA LYS A 242 -5.26 2.53 29.79
C LYS A 242 -5.47 3.33 31.07
N TYR A 243 -6.55 3.03 31.81
CA TYR A 243 -6.92 3.75 33.02
C TYR A 243 -6.67 2.95 34.31
N THR A 244 -5.69 2.04 34.29
CA THR A 244 -5.30 1.21 35.45
C THR A 244 -5.14 2.04 36.73
N GLN A 245 -4.44 3.17 36.66
CA GLN A 245 -4.20 4.02 37.84
C GLN A 245 -5.49 4.60 38.45
N VAL A 246 -6.50 4.89 37.63
CA VAL A 246 -7.82 5.38 38.10
C VAL A 246 -8.53 4.30 38.91
N ILE A 247 -8.50 3.07 38.39
CA ILE A 247 -9.09 1.89 39.02
C ILE A 247 -8.36 1.56 40.32
N GLN A 248 -7.03 1.46 40.28
CA GLN A 248 -6.19 1.19 41.46
C GLN A 248 -6.43 2.21 42.56
N ARG A 249 -6.47 3.50 42.22
CA ARG A 249 -6.73 4.58 43.19
C ARG A 249 -8.10 4.42 43.87
N TYR A 250 -9.14 4.11 43.10
CA TYR A 250 -10.49 3.94 43.64
C TYR A 250 -10.57 2.74 44.60
N PHE A 251 -10.09 1.57 44.16
CA PHE A 251 -10.17 0.36 44.99
C PHE A 251 -9.19 0.37 46.16
N LEU A 252 -8.05 1.05 46.08
CA LEU A 252 -7.18 1.28 47.23
C LEU A 252 -7.92 2.03 48.33
N GLN A 253 -8.62 3.11 47.98
CA GLN A 253 -9.41 3.87 48.95
C GLN A 253 -10.55 3.02 49.54
N TYR A 254 -11.17 2.17 48.72
CA TYR A 254 -12.22 1.26 49.16
C TYR A 254 -11.68 0.25 50.19
N LEU A 255 -10.56 -0.40 49.88
CA LEU A 255 -9.89 -1.36 50.76
C LEU A 255 -9.49 -0.72 52.09
N ALA A 256 -8.80 0.42 52.05
CA ALA A 256 -8.24 1.07 53.23
C ALA A 256 -9.29 1.71 54.15
N LYS A 257 -10.34 2.30 53.56
CA LYS A 257 -11.30 3.14 54.29
C LYS A 257 -12.66 2.48 54.55
N PHE A 258 -12.98 1.41 53.85
CA PHE A 258 -14.25 0.71 54.03
C PHE A 258 -14.02 -0.76 54.37
N ASP A 259 -13.37 -1.54 53.50
CA ASP A 259 -13.27 -2.98 53.71
C ASP A 259 -12.49 -3.33 54.98
N ALA A 260 -11.38 -2.62 55.25
CA ALA A 260 -10.60 -2.82 56.47
C ALA A 260 -11.42 -2.53 57.74
N LEU A 261 -12.27 -1.50 57.73
CA LEU A 261 -13.10 -1.14 58.88
C LEU A 261 -14.25 -2.14 59.06
N ALA A 262 -14.96 -2.47 57.98
CA ALA A 262 -16.04 -3.45 58.00
C ALA A 262 -15.54 -4.83 58.46
N LEU A 263 -14.36 -5.23 58.00
CA LEU A 263 -13.74 -6.50 58.39
C LEU A 263 -13.28 -6.46 59.86
N GLY A 264 -12.65 -5.37 60.29
CA GLY A 264 -12.27 -5.17 61.69
C GLY A 264 -13.45 -5.23 62.65
N ASP A 265 -14.54 -4.53 62.32
CA ASP A 265 -15.77 -4.53 63.11
C ASP A 265 -16.40 -5.93 63.16
N TYR A 266 -16.39 -6.67 62.04
CA TYR A 266 -16.91 -8.04 62.02
C TYR A 266 -16.08 -8.97 62.91
N ILE A 267 -14.74 -8.92 62.79
CA ILE A 267 -13.83 -9.78 63.56
C ILE A 267 -13.97 -9.54 65.06
N GLN A 268 -14.10 -8.29 65.50
CA GLN A 268 -14.26 -7.95 66.93
C GLN A 268 -15.57 -8.50 67.53
N ASN A 269 -16.58 -8.75 66.70
CA ASN A 269 -17.88 -9.26 67.13
C ASN A 269 -17.97 -10.80 67.08
N LEU A 270 -16.90 -11.51 66.71
CA LEU A 270 -16.86 -12.97 66.73
C LEU A 270 -16.79 -13.50 68.16
N SER A 271 -17.73 -14.38 68.53
CA SER A 271 -17.80 -14.97 69.87
C SER A 271 -16.76 -16.06 70.13
N VAL A 272 -16.36 -16.79 69.09
CA VAL A 272 -15.37 -17.87 69.13
C VAL A 272 -14.56 -17.86 67.85
N CYS A 273 -13.24 -17.73 67.98
CA CYS A 273 -12.29 -17.83 66.87
C CYS A 273 -10.99 -18.50 67.37
N PRO A 274 -10.52 -19.59 66.78
CA PRO A 274 -9.23 -20.17 67.13
C PRO A 274 -8.06 -19.26 66.69
N GLU A 275 -6.88 -19.54 67.24
CA GLU A 275 -5.70 -18.69 67.11
C GLU A 275 -5.24 -18.53 65.65
N GLU A 276 -5.19 -19.62 64.88
CA GLU A 276 -4.73 -19.60 63.48
C GLU A 276 -5.65 -18.75 62.58
N GLU A 277 -6.96 -18.93 62.69
CA GLU A 277 -7.97 -18.14 61.98
C GLU A 277 -7.91 -16.66 62.40
N SER A 278 -7.71 -16.40 63.70
CA SER A 278 -7.59 -15.04 64.24
C SER A 278 -6.35 -14.32 63.69
N ILE A 279 -5.22 -15.02 63.56
CA ILE A 279 -3.98 -14.49 62.98
C ILE A 279 -4.22 -14.10 61.52
N ILE A 280 -4.82 -14.99 60.73
CA ILE A 280 -5.13 -14.75 59.31
C ILE A 280 -6.05 -13.53 59.16
N MET A 281 -7.16 -13.49 59.91
CA MET A 281 -8.13 -12.40 59.84
C MET A 281 -7.55 -11.05 60.29
N SER A 282 -6.70 -11.05 61.33
CA SER A 282 -5.99 -9.84 61.76
C SER A 282 -4.97 -9.36 60.71
N SER A 283 -4.30 -10.30 60.04
CA SER A 283 -3.38 -10.01 58.93
C SER A 283 -4.09 -9.30 57.77
N PHE A 284 -5.34 -9.69 57.46
CA PHE A 284 -6.15 -8.99 56.44
C PHE A 284 -6.34 -7.52 56.82
N VAL A 285 -6.86 -7.23 58.01
CA VAL A 285 -7.13 -5.85 58.45
C VAL A 285 -5.84 -5.01 58.47
N ASN A 286 -4.73 -5.58 58.99
CA ASN A 286 -3.44 -4.91 59.01
C ASN A 286 -2.94 -4.59 57.59
N THR A 287 -3.02 -5.56 56.68
CA THR A 287 -2.58 -5.36 55.29
C THR A 287 -3.40 -4.28 54.61
N LEU A 288 -4.74 -4.29 54.76
CA LEU A 288 -5.62 -3.33 54.09
C LEU A 288 -5.53 -1.92 54.68
N SER A 289 -5.40 -1.78 56.00
CA SER A 289 -5.35 -0.48 56.69
C SER A 289 -4.06 0.31 56.46
N THR A 290 -2.97 -0.37 56.07
CA THR A 290 -1.68 0.28 55.75
C THR A 290 -1.65 0.91 54.36
N LEU A 291 -2.65 0.63 53.51
CA LEU A 291 -2.69 1.12 52.14
C LEU A 291 -2.91 2.64 52.09
N THR A 292 -2.10 3.33 51.29
CA THR A 292 -2.21 4.77 51.09
C THR A 292 -2.16 5.17 49.63
N ILE A 293 -2.82 6.28 49.29
CA ILE A 293 -2.90 6.78 47.90
C ILE A 293 -1.53 7.08 47.31
N LYS A 294 -0.53 7.42 48.15
CA LYS A 294 0.85 7.68 47.72
C LYS A 294 1.44 6.50 46.96
N GLN A 295 1.14 5.28 47.37
CA GLN A 295 1.65 4.06 46.73
C GLN A 295 1.23 3.95 45.26
N VAL A 296 0.00 4.37 44.93
CA VAL A 296 -0.46 4.41 43.52
C VAL A 296 0.19 5.56 42.76
N GLN A 297 0.39 6.72 43.40
CA GLN A 297 1.06 7.86 42.79
C GLN A 297 2.53 7.58 42.47
N ASP A 298 3.18 6.81 43.34
CA ASP A 298 4.58 6.39 43.23
C ASP A 298 4.75 5.16 42.31
N GLY A 299 3.65 4.55 41.85
CA GLY A 299 3.67 3.41 40.95
C GLY A 299 4.15 2.11 41.60
N GLU A 300 3.90 1.94 42.90
CA GLU A 300 4.25 0.72 43.63
C GLU A 300 3.55 -0.50 43.04
N LYS A 301 4.25 -1.64 43.03
CA LYS A 301 3.68 -2.92 42.65
C LYS A 301 3.02 -3.56 43.87
N PHE A 302 1.71 -3.72 43.82
CA PHE A 302 0.95 -4.44 44.83
C PHE A 302 1.04 -5.95 44.62
N ASP A 303 1.02 -6.72 45.71
CA ASP A 303 0.89 -8.18 45.69
C ASP A 303 0.00 -8.63 46.86
N PHE A 304 -1.20 -9.09 46.53
CA PHE A 304 -2.17 -9.65 47.47
C PHE A 304 -2.38 -11.15 47.27
N THR A 305 -1.45 -11.84 46.60
CA THR A 305 -1.52 -13.28 46.36
C THR A 305 -1.55 -14.05 47.69
N GLY A 306 -0.73 -13.63 48.65
CA GLY A 306 -0.74 -14.17 50.01
C GLY A 306 -2.11 -14.02 50.69
N LEU A 307 -2.68 -12.81 50.67
CA LEU A 307 -4.00 -12.52 51.25
C LEU A 307 -5.11 -13.37 50.63
N ARG A 308 -5.15 -13.48 49.30
CA ARG A 308 -6.15 -14.29 48.58
C ARG A 308 -6.00 -15.77 48.90
N LEU A 309 -4.77 -16.27 49.00
CA LEU A 309 -4.51 -17.67 49.37
C LEU A 309 -4.87 -17.94 50.83
N ASP A 310 -4.61 -17.00 51.74
CA ASP A 310 -5.01 -17.10 53.14
C ASP A 310 -6.54 -17.06 53.31
N TRP A 311 -7.26 -16.29 52.48
CA TRP A 311 -8.72 -16.38 52.44
C TRP A 311 -9.17 -17.78 52.00
N PHE A 312 -8.50 -18.37 51.02
CA PHE A 312 -8.79 -19.74 50.60
C PHE A 312 -8.46 -20.77 51.71
N ARG A 313 -7.36 -20.61 52.44
CA ARG A 313 -7.04 -21.44 53.61
C ARG A 313 -8.11 -21.31 54.70
N LEU A 314 -8.53 -20.08 55.00
CA LEU A 314 -9.58 -19.82 55.98
C LEU A 314 -10.92 -20.45 55.58
N GLN A 315 -11.28 -20.42 54.29
CA GLN A 315 -12.45 -21.15 53.79
C GLN A 315 -12.30 -22.66 54.05
N ALA A 316 -11.13 -23.26 53.84
CA ALA A 316 -10.90 -24.67 54.13
C ALA A 316 -11.03 -24.98 55.63
N TYR A 317 -10.42 -24.16 56.50
CA TYR A 317 -10.47 -24.35 57.96
C TYR A 317 -11.89 -24.22 58.52
N SER A 318 -12.67 -23.28 57.99
CA SER A 318 -14.01 -22.96 58.49
C SER A 318 -15.17 -23.71 57.80
N SER A 319 -14.88 -24.53 56.79
CA SER A 319 -15.90 -25.30 56.05
C SER A 319 -15.90 -26.80 56.35
N VAL A 320 -14.94 -27.29 57.16
CA VAL A 320 -14.94 -28.70 57.59
C VAL A 320 -15.99 -28.97 58.67
N THR A 321 -16.43 -30.22 58.77
CA THR A 321 -17.44 -30.62 59.76
C THR A 321 -16.88 -30.44 61.18
N LYS A 322 -17.62 -29.72 62.04
CA LYS A 322 -17.24 -29.34 63.42
C LYS A 322 -16.10 -28.32 63.53
N ALA A 323 -15.86 -27.50 62.50
CA ALA A 323 -14.97 -26.35 62.64
C ALA A 323 -15.45 -25.42 63.77
N PRO A 324 -14.57 -24.95 64.68
CA PRO A 324 -14.95 -24.03 65.75
C PRO A 324 -15.51 -22.70 65.23
N LEU A 325 -14.93 -22.19 64.14
CA LEU A 325 -15.49 -21.10 63.34
C LEU A 325 -16.15 -21.70 62.10
N ASN A 326 -17.48 -21.59 61.99
CA ASN A 326 -18.24 -22.21 60.91
C ASN A 326 -18.71 -21.17 59.89
N LEU A 327 -18.20 -21.26 58.65
CA LEU A 327 -18.53 -20.30 57.59
C LEU A 327 -20.01 -20.36 57.16
N ARG A 328 -20.68 -21.51 57.35
CA ARG A 328 -22.10 -21.65 57.05
C ARG A 328 -22.98 -20.78 57.94
N GLU A 329 -22.54 -20.55 59.18
CA GLU A 329 -23.21 -19.70 60.18
C GLU A 329 -22.74 -18.24 60.07
N SER A 330 -21.54 -18.01 59.52
CA SER A 330 -20.92 -16.70 59.29
C SER A 330 -20.93 -16.26 57.82
N GLN A 331 -22.11 -16.24 57.19
CA GLN A 331 -22.21 -15.96 55.74
C GLN A 331 -21.76 -14.55 55.36
N ASP A 332 -21.95 -13.57 56.25
CA ASP A 332 -21.55 -12.18 56.02
C ASP A 332 -20.02 -12.02 55.93
N LEU A 333 -19.25 -12.82 56.69
CA LEU A 333 -17.80 -12.90 56.53
C LEU A 333 -17.42 -13.32 55.11
N GLY A 334 -18.06 -14.37 54.61
CA GLY A 334 -17.83 -14.86 53.25
C GLY A 334 -18.16 -13.82 52.19
N ARG A 335 -19.29 -13.13 52.33
CA ARG A 335 -19.70 -12.04 51.43
C ARG A 335 -18.68 -10.90 51.43
N LEU A 336 -18.31 -10.41 52.61
CA LEU A 336 -17.36 -9.31 52.78
C LEU A 336 -15.98 -9.67 52.24
N MET A 337 -15.47 -10.87 52.54
CA MET A 337 -14.18 -11.32 52.03
C MET A 337 -14.18 -11.53 50.52
N ASN A 338 -15.25 -12.08 49.94
CA ASN A 338 -15.34 -12.24 48.48
C ASN A 338 -15.39 -10.88 47.75
N MET A 339 -16.03 -9.87 48.33
CA MET A 339 -15.97 -8.50 47.83
C MET A 339 -14.56 -7.90 47.98
N THR A 340 -13.94 -8.07 49.14
CA THR A 340 -12.57 -7.62 49.42
C THR A 340 -11.58 -8.23 48.44
N VAL A 341 -11.67 -9.54 48.16
CA VAL A 341 -10.83 -10.23 47.17
C VAL A 341 -11.03 -9.67 45.77
N PHE A 342 -12.26 -9.36 45.37
CA PHE A 342 -12.48 -8.67 44.10
C PHE A 342 -11.78 -7.30 44.08
N HIS A 343 -11.88 -6.52 45.16
CA HIS A 343 -11.20 -5.23 45.29
C HIS A 343 -9.67 -5.37 45.25
N THR A 344 -9.07 -6.37 45.91
CA THR A 344 -7.61 -6.58 45.84
C THR A 344 -7.17 -6.91 44.41
N ARG A 345 -7.95 -7.71 43.66
CA ARG A 345 -7.66 -8.02 42.25
C ARG A 345 -7.66 -6.78 41.36
N MET A 346 -8.35 -5.71 41.74
CA MET A 346 -8.32 -4.43 40.99
C MET A 346 -7.00 -3.68 41.16
N LEU A 347 -6.18 -4.05 42.15
CA LEU A 347 -4.87 -3.44 42.40
C LEU A 347 -3.74 -4.19 41.70
N ASP A 348 -3.72 -5.53 41.78
CA ASP A 348 -2.57 -6.35 41.36
C ASP A 348 -2.87 -7.34 40.22
N SER A 349 -4.08 -7.89 40.14
CA SER A 349 -4.47 -8.99 39.23
C SER A 349 -5.48 -8.59 38.17
N MET A 350 -5.55 -7.30 37.79
CA MET A 350 -6.54 -6.82 36.84
C MET A 350 -6.34 -7.44 35.45
N ASN A 351 -5.09 -7.57 34.99
CA ASN A 351 -4.78 -8.20 33.71
C ASN A 351 -5.18 -9.68 33.68
N GLU A 352 -4.97 -10.41 34.78
CA GLU A 352 -5.38 -11.80 34.91
C GLU A 352 -6.91 -11.92 34.85
N LEU A 353 -7.64 -11.02 35.53
CA LEU A 353 -9.11 -11.03 35.48
C LEU A 353 -9.66 -10.64 34.11
N ILE A 354 -9.00 -9.70 33.41
CA ILE A 354 -9.30 -9.38 32.01
C ILE A 354 -9.14 -10.61 31.11
N SER A 355 -8.09 -11.41 31.31
CA SER A 355 -7.90 -12.68 30.59
C SER A 355 -8.94 -13.72 31.00
N GLU A 356 -9.20 -13.92 32.29
CA GLU A 356 -10.21 -14.89 32.79
C GLU A 356 -11.61 -14.66 32.17
N THR A 357 -12.00 -13.39 32.07
CA THR A 357 -13.35 -12.99 31.64
C THR A 357 -13.47 -12.71 30.15
N GLY A 358 -12.39 -12.28 29.47
CA GLY A 358 -12.44 -11.81 28.08
C GLY A 358 -11.43 -12.46 27.14
N ASP A 359 -10.77 -13.54 27.53
CA ASP A 359 -9.87 -14.27 26.64
C ASP A 359 -10.64 -14.93 25.47
N LEU A 360 -10.04 -14.86 24.29
CA LEU A 360 -10.57 -15.40 23.05
C LEU A 360 -9.53 -16.24 22.29
N SER A 361 -8.55 -16.79 23.01
CA SER A 361 -7.53 -17.68 22.45
C SER A 361 -8.12 -18.94 21.81
N ILE A 362 -9.40 -19.25 22.07
CA ILE A 362 -10.12 -20.37 21.46
C ILE A 362 -10.05 -20.35 19.93
N PHE A 363 -10.01 -19.16 19.32
CA PHE A 363 -9.91 -19.02 17.86
C PHE A 363 -8.61 -19.61 17.29
N CYS A 364 -7.57 -19.78 18.10
CA CYS A 364 -6.33 -20.46 17.73
C CYS A 364 -6.55 -21.93 17.32
N PHE A 365 -7.58 -22.55 17.89
CA PHE A 365 -7.98 -23.94 17.66
C PHE A 365 -9.14 -24.05 16.66
N TYR A 366 -9.77 -22.93 16.32
CA TYR A 366 -10.79 -22.82 15.27
C TYR A 366 -10.38 -21.87 14.14
N PRO A 367 -9.20 -22.05 13.51
CA PRO A 367 -8.67 -21.09 12.53
C PRO A 367 -9.56 -20.97 11.29
N ARG A 368 -10.23 -22.05 10.87
CA ARG A 368 -11.14 -22.05 9.72
C ARG A 368 -12.38 -21.20 9.96
N SER A 369 -13.05 -21.40 11.10
CA SER A 369 -14.17 -20.56 11.51
C SER A 369 -13.74 -19.11 11.69
N PHE A 370 -12.59 -18.86 12.31
CA PHE A 370 -12.11 -17.50 12.53
C PHE A 370 -11.89 -16.75 11.21
N ASP A 371 -11.20 -17.40 10.26
CA ASP A 371 -10.96 -16.88 8.91
C ASP A 371 -12.26 -16.65 8.13
N LYS A 372 -13.19 -17.61 8.18
CA LYS A 372 -14.50 -17.49 7.53
C LYS A 372 -15.31 -16.31 8.06
N ILE A 373 -15.33 -16.13 9.38
CA ILE A 373 -16.05 -15.02 10.01
C ILE A 373 -15.41 -13.69 9.60
N PHE A 374 -14.08 -13.60 9.58
CA PHE A 374 -13.36 -12.41 9.12
C PHE A 374 -13.79 -11.98 7.71
N HIS A 375 -13.70 -12.87 6.72
CA HIS A 375 -14.04 -12.55 5.33
C HIS A 375 -15.50 -12.13 5.17
N TYR A 376 -16.42 -12.79 5.89
CA TYR A 376 -17.85 -12.43 5.86
C TYR A 376 -18.12 -11.01 6.39
N ASN A 377 -17.33 -10.54 7.35
CA ASN A 377 -17.42 -9.17 7.88
C ASN A 377 -16.68 -8.17 6.98
N LEU A 378 -15.59 -8.57 6.33
CA LEU A 378 -14.84 -7.71 5.41
C LEU A 378 -15.63 -7.36 4.13
N GLU A 379 -16.60 -8.19 3.73
CA GLU A 379 -17.48 -7.89 2.60
C GLU A 379 -18.61 -6.87 2.93
N LYS A 380 -18.85 -6.59 4.21
CA LYS A 380 -19.96 -5.76 4.67
C LYS A 380 -19.52 -4.35 5.05
N SER A 381 -20.06 -3.34 4.36
CA SER A 381 -19.68 -1.93 4.54
C SER A 381 -19.85 -1.40 5.97
N ASP A 382 -20.89 -1.82 6.69
CA ASP A 382 -21.18 -1.42 8.07
C ASP A 382 -20.28 -2.10 9.11
N MET A 383 -19.61 -3.21 8.73
CA MET A 383 -18.71 -3.97 9.61
C MET A 383 -17.24 -3.60 9.43
N LEU A 384 -16.88 -2.90 8.35
CA LEU A 384 -15.49 -2.57 7.98
C LEU A 384 -14.71 -1.87 9.11
N ARG A 385 -15.38 -1.10 9.97
CA ARG A 385 -14.75 -0.46 11.12
C ARG A 385 -14.20 -1.45 12.14
N TYR A 386 -14.89 -2.56 12.31
CA TYR A 386 -14.69 -3.49 13.41
C TYR A 386 -13.76 -4.66 13.03
N VAL A 387 -13.39 -4.80 11.75
CA VAL A 387 -12.53 -5.90 11.27
C VAL A 387 -11.11 -5.86 11.87
N ILE A 388 -10.69 -4.72 12.44
CA ILE A 388 -9.44 -4.64 13.22
C ILE A 388 -9.46 -5.51 14.48
N ALA A 389 -10.63 -5.94 14.96
CA ALA A 389 -10.75 -6.84 16.11
C ALA A 389 -10.10 -8.21 15.87
N PHE A 390 -10.08 -8.69 14.62
CA PHE A 390 -9.53 -10.01 14.29
C PHE A 390 -8.00 -10.08 14.53
N PRO A 391 -7.17 -9.17 13.99
CA PRO A 391 -5.75 -9.15 14.33
C PRO A 391 -5.49 -8.84 15.80
N LEU A 392 -6.34 -8.05 16.48
CA LEU A 392 -6.21 -7.83 17.93
C LEU A 392 -6.39 -9.12 18.73
N ILE A 393 -7.35 -9.97 18.37
CA ILE A 393 -7.59 -11.26 19.04
C ILE A 393 -6.42 -12.22 18.89
N CYS A 394 -5.59 -12.11 17.83
CA CYS A 394 -4.37 -12.91 17.73
C CYS A 394 -3.44 -12.69 18.95
N SER A 395 -3.45 -11.50 19.56
CA SER A 395 -2.70 -11.23 20.81
C SER A 395 -3.15 -12.10 21.99
N HIS A 396 -4.35 -12.67 21.94
CA HIS A 396 -4.89 -13.52 23.02
C HIS A 396 -4.29 -14.93 22.99
N PHE A 397 -3.70 -15.36 21.88
CA PHE A 397 -3.27 -16.75 21.70
C PHE A 397 -2.14 -17.13 22.67
N VAL A 398 -1.44 -16.15 23.23
CA VAL A 398 -0.47 -16.39 24.31
C VAL A 398 -1.13 -16.91 25.59
N ASN A 399 -2.42 -16.64 25.82
CA ASN A 399 -3.11 -17.03 27.05
C ASN A 399 -3.46 -18.52 27.12
N CYS A 400 -3.39 -19.27 26.01
CA CYS A 400 -3.71 -20.70 26.00
C CYS A 400 -2.52 -21.63 26.23
N ILE A 401 -1.33 -21.05 26.45
CA ILE A 401 -0.12 -21.80 26.78
C ILE A 401 -0.15 -22.24 28.24
N HIS A 402 0.55 -23.33 28.54
CA HIS A 402 0.75 -23.79 29.90
C HIS A 402 2.22 -24.14 30.12
N GLU A 403 2.77 -23.83 31.30
CA GLU A 403 4.19 -24.08 31.63
C GLU A 403 4.55 -25.57 31.55
N LEU A 404 3.57 -26.46 31.74
CA LEU A 404 3.74 -27.92 31.62
C LEU A 404 3.70 -28.44 30.17
N CYS A 405 3.43 -27.60 29.18
CA CYS A 405 3.51 -27.96 27.76
C CYS A 405 4.25 -26.85 26.98
N PRO A 406 5.57 -26.66 27.21
CA PRO A 406 6.34 -25.64 26.50
C PRO A 406 6.51 -25.95 25.00
N GLU A 407 6.30 -27.20 24.58
CA GLU A 407 6.51 -27.67 23.20
C GLU A 407 5.59 -26.98 22.19
N GLU A 408 4.38 -26.56 22.62
CA GLU A 408 3.43 -25.88 21.76
C GLU A 408 3.69 -24.38 21.61
N TYR A 409 4.54 -23.76 22.45
CA TYR A 409 4.76 -22.32 22.46
C TYR A 409 5.12 -21.78 21.07
N ARG A 410 6.16 -22.35 20.44
CA ARG A 410 6.63 -21.88 19.12
C ARG A 410 5.59 -22.08 18.02
N LEU A 411 4.76 -23.13 18.13
CA LEU A 411 3.71 -23.41 17.16
C LEU A 411 2.58 -22.37 17.26
N LEU A 412 2.18 -22.03 18.49
CA LEU A 412 1.12 -21.06 18.76
C LEU A 412 1.58 -19.63 18.46
N GLU A 413 2.83 -19.28 18.77
CA GLU A 413 3.44 -18.00 18.41
C GLU A 413 3.41 -17.80 16.90
N ARG A 414 3.95 -18.76 16.13
CA ARG A 414 3.95 -18.68 14.66
C ARG A 414 2.54 -18.59 14.10
N ARG A 415 1.60 -19.42 14.57
CA ARG A 415 0.21 -19.39 14.11
C ARG A 415 -0.44 -18.04 14.36
N SER A 416 -0.22 -17.47 15.54
CA SER A 416 -0.78 -16.17 15.90
C SER A 416 -0.25 -15.06 15.00
N LEU A 417 1.06 -15.03 14.74
CA LEU A 417 1.69 -14.06 13.84
C LEU A 417 1.20 -14.21 12.40
N ASP A 418 1.21 -15.43 11.87
CA ASP A 418 0.78 -15.72 10.50
C ASP A 418 -0.68 -15.26 10.27
N MET A 419 -1.57 -15.49 11.26
CA MET A 419 -2.96 -15.04 11.19
C MET A 419 -3.10 -13.52 11.34
N CYS A 420 -2.39 -12.90 12.27
CA CYS A 420 -2.40 -11.46 12.46
C CYS A 420 -1.95 -10.73 11.19
N GLN A 421 -0.84 -11.18 10.61
CA GLN A 421 -0.31 -10.66 9.35
C GLN A 421 -1.33 -10.83 8.21
N LYS A 422 -1.87 -12.03 8.04
CA LYS A 422 -2.87 -12.30 6.99
C LYS A 422 -4.07 -11.34 7.09
N PHE A 423 -4.65 -11.16 8.27
CA PHE A 423 -5.78 -10.27 8.43
C PHE A 423 -5.43 -8.81 8.11
N LEU A 424 -4.26 -8.33 8.55
CA LEU A 424 -3.81 -6.98 8.26
C LEU A 424 -3.54 -6.77 6.76
N GLU A 425 -2.95 -7.75 6.08
CA GLU A 425 -2.77 -7.73 4.63
C GLU A 425 -4.11 -7.67 3.89
N ASP A 426 -5.11 -8.46 4.29
CA ASP A 426 -6.40 -8.49 3.61
C ASP A 426 -7.23 -7.21 3.86
N ILE A 427 -7.16 -6.66 5.08
CA ILE A 427 -7.71 -5.33 5.40
C ILE A 427 -7.03 -4.25 4.53
N SER A 428 -5.70 -4.29 4.45
CA SER A 428 -4.90 -3.32 3.69
C SER A 428 -5.16 -3.42 2.19
N LYS A 429 -5.28 -4.64 1.63
CA LYS A 429 -5.68 -4.87 0.23
C LYS A 429 -7.05 -4.27 -0.07
N GLN A 430 -8.02 -4.42 0.83
CA GLN A 430 -9.36 -3.86 0.65
C GLN A 430 -9.34 -2.33 0.70
N ALA A 431 -8.62 -1.74 1.65
CA ALA A 431 -8.44 -0.29 1.73
C ALA A 431 -7.68 0.26 0.50
N GLY A 432 -6.60 -0.40 0.09
CA GLY A 432 -5.83 -0.09 -1.11
C GLY A 432 -6.67 -0.20 -2.39
N SER A 433 -7.58 -1.18 -2.50
CA SER A 433 -8.56 -1.26 -3.59
C SER A 433 -9.45 -0.02 -3.62
N CYS A 434 -10.02 0.35 -2.48
CA CYS A 434 -10.88 1.54 -2.38
C CYS A 434 -10.13 2.80 -2.81
N VAL A 435 -8.91 3.00 -2.33
CA VAL A 435 -8.06 4.15 -2.69
C VAL A 435 -7.79 4.18 -4.21
N MET A 436 -7.43 3.06 -4.81
CA MET A 436 -7.12 3.00 -6.24
C MET A 436 -8.36 3.19 -7.11
N GLU A 437 -9.52 2.70 -6.69
CA GLU A 437 -10.79 2.94 -7.38
C GLU A 437 -11.20 4.42 -7.29
N ILE A 438 -11.04 5.07 -6.14
CA ILE A 438 -11.23 6.52 -6.00
C ILE A 438 -10.34 7.27 -6.97
N CYS A 439 -9.05 6.93 -7.03
CA CYS A 439 -8.11 7.57 -7.95
C CYS A 439 -8.47 7.33 -9.42
N ALA A 440 -8.95 6.13 -9.76
CA ALA A 440 -9.40 5.80 -11.11
C ALA A 440 -10.64 6.60 -11.52
N GLU A 441 -11.62 6.74 -10.64
CA GLU A 441 -12.81 7.58 -10.88
C GLU A 441 -12.44 9.05 -11.03
N GLN A 442 -11.55 9.58 -10.17
CA GLN A 442 -11.05 10.95 -10.31
C GLN A 442 -10.32 11.16 -11.63
N ARG A 443 -9.52 10.18 -12.07
CA ARG A 443 -8.87 10.21 -13.39
C ARG A 443 -9.88 10.24 -14.52
N ASN A 444 -10.97 9.47 -14.44
CA ASN A 444 -12.03 9.49 -15.45
C ASN A 444 -12.68 10.87 -15.55
N LEU A 445 -12.83 11.58 -14.42
CA LEU A 445 -13.32 12.96 -14.41
C LEU A 445 -12.29 13.94 -15.01
N SER A 446 -11.00 13.78 -14.68
CA SER A 446 -9.92 14.59 -15.27
C SER A 446 -9.77 14.40 -16.79
N ASP A 447 -9.95 13.18 -17.32
CA ASP A 447 -9.89 12.91 -18.77
C ASP A 447 -10.95 13.74 -19.52
N GLN A 448 -12.15 13.91 -18.96
CA GLN A 448 -13.21 14.73 -19.55
C GLN A 448 -12.84 16.22 -19.69
N LEU A 449 -11.81 16.69 -18.97
CA LEU A 449 -11.30 18.06 -19.04
C LEU A 449 -10.24 18.25 -20.14
N LEU A 450 -9.78 17.18 -20.79
CA LEU A 450 -8.75 17.28 -21.81
C LEU A 450 -9.23 18.04 -23.06
N PRO A 451 -8.34 18.80 -23.74
CA PRO A 451 -8.70 19.61 -24.91
C PRO A 451 -9.40 18.83 -26.03
N LYS A 452 -9.11 17.52 -26.19
CA LYS A 452 -9.74 16.64 -27.18
C LYS A 452 -11.28 16.63 -27.10
N HIS A 453 -11.86 16.79 -25.90
CA HIS A 453 -13.31 16.81 -25.72
C HIS A 453 -13.96 18.13 -26.17
N SER A 454 -13.17 19.19 -26.36
CA SER A 454 -13.65 20.49 -26.86
C SER A 454 -13.88 20.52 -28.39
N ALA A 455 -13.35 19.54 -29.13
CA ALA A 455 -13.39 19.52 -30.60
C ALA A 455 -14.82 19.61 -31.17
N ARG A 456 -15.78 18.92 -30.54
CA ARG A 456 -17.21 18.99 -30.92
C ARG A 456 -17.77 20.41 -30.77
N THR A 457 -17.40 21.09 -29.70
CA THR A 457 -17.82 22.47 -29.42
C THR A 457 -17.25 23.45 -30.45
N ILE A 458 -15.96 23.32 -30.78
CA ILE A 458 -15.29 24.15 -31.79
C ILE A 458 -15.92 23.91 -33.18
N SER A 459 -16.12 22.64 -33.56
CA SER A 459 -16.75 22.27 -34.84
C SER A 459 -18.18 22.83 -34.94
N LYS A 460 -18.99 22.71 -33.88
CA LYS A 460 -20.33 23.31 -33.81
C LYS A 460 -20.29 24.84 -33.94
N ALA A 461 -19.33 25.52 -33.30
CA ALA A 461 -19.16 26.97 -33.39
C ALA A 461 -18.72 27.44 -34.80
N ARG A 462 -17.77 26.73 -35.44
CA ARG A 462 -17.30 27.02 -36.80
C ARG A 462 -18.40 26.78 -37.84
N ASN A 463 -19.13 25.66 -37.74
CA ASN A 463 -20.21 25.33 -38.67
C ASN A 463 -21.43 26.26 -38.53
N LYS A 464 -21.74 26.75 -37.31
CA LYS A 464 -22.76 27.80 -37.11
C LYS A 464 -22.39 29.13 -37.79
N LYS A 465 -21.10 29.48 -37.88
CA LYS A 465 -20.64 30.66 -38.63
C LYS A 465 -20.73 30.49 -40.15
N ILE A 466 -20.61 29.26 -40.66
CA ILE A 466 -20.58 28.97 -42.11
C ILE A 466 -21.99 28.67 -42.69
N LYS A 467 -22.95 28.20 -41.88
CA LYS A 467 -24.36 28.01 -42.30
C LYS A 467 -25.36 28.42 -41.21
N LYS A 468 -26.34 29.29 -41.55
CA LYS A 468 -27.60 29.47 -40.79
C LYS A 468 -28.43 28.17 -40.89
N GLN A 469 -28.13 27.16 -40.08
CA GLN A 469 -29.03 26.03 -39.89
C GLN A 469 -29.67 26.07 -38.50
N THR A 470 -30.99 26.03 -38.49
CA THR A 470 -31.84 25.79 -37.32
C THR A 470 -31.47 24.45 -36.69
N ALA A 471 -31.22 24.47 -35.37
CA ALA A 471 -30.83 23.28 -34.61
C ALA A 471 -31.85 22.14 -34.78
N LYS A 472 -31.37 20.92 -35.11
CA LYS A 472 -32.19 19.71 -35.08
C LYS A 472 -32.57 19.40 -33.62
N LYS A 473 -33.87 19.42 -33.31
CA LYS A 473 -34.43 18.91 -32.05
C LYS A 473 -34.09 17.41 -31.93
N GLY A 474 -33.38 17.01 -30.87
CA GLY A 474 -33.18 15.60 -30.52
C GLY A 474 -31.75 15.13 -30.25
N GLU A 475 -30.72 15.99 -30.32
CA GLU A 475 -29.40 15.60 -29.80
C GLU A 475 -29.44 15.55 -28.25
N PRO A 476 -29.01 14.45 -27.62
CA PRO A 476 -28.87 14.40 -26.16
C PRO A 476 -27.88 15.48 -25.73
N GLU A 477 -28.28 16.27 -24.74
CA GLU A 477 -27.43 17.30 -24.15
C GLU A 477 -26.24 16.58 -23.47
N VAL A 478 -25.03 16.84 -23.96
CA VAL A 478 -23.82 16.27 -23.36
C VAL A 478 -23.69 16.92 -21.98
N GLU A 479 -23.80 16.11 -20.93
CA GLU A 479 -23.58 16.56 -19.56
C GLU A 479 -22.19 17.20 -19.45
N LYS A 480 -22.14 18.35 -18.77
CA LYS A 480 -20.91 19.10 -18.62
C LYS A 480 -20.19 18.62 -17.36
N PRO A 481 -18.85 18.53 -17.35
CA PRO A 481 -18.10 18.24 -16.13
C PRO A 481 -18.55 19.13 -14.98
N GLY A 482 -18.85 18.53 -13.83
CA GLY A 482 -19.41 19.16 -12.63
C GLY A 482 -20.86 18.77 -12.34
N THR A 483 -21.61 18.23 -13.30
CA THR A 483 -22.99 17.76 -13.05
C THR A 483 -23.04 16.55 -12.12
N GLU A 484 -22.03 15.68 -12.16
CA GLU A 484 -21.89 14.53 -11.28
C GLU A 484 -21.76 14.92 -9.79
N SER A 485 -21.26 16.13 -9.53
CA SER A 485 -21.06 16.67 -8.19
C SER A 485 -22.30 17.40 -7.64
N MET A 486 -23.30 17.68 -8.48
CA MET A 486 -24.54 18.36 -8.09
C MET A 486 -25.55 17.40 -7.46
N ARG A 487 -25.30 17.01 -6.20
CA ARG A 487 -26.18 16.09 -5.47
C ARG A 487 -27.55 16.70 -5.19
N LYS A 488 -28.61 15.95 -5.48
CA LYS A 488 -30.01 16.31 -5.17
C LYS A 488 -30.47 15.78 -3.81
N ASP A 489 -30.11 14.54 -3.47
CA ASP A 489 -30.52 13.85 -2.23
C ASP A 489 -29.40 12.88 -1.78
N ARG A 490 -29.23 12.68 -0.46
CA ARG A 490 -28.27 11.72 0.13
C ARG A 490 -28.73 10.28 0.06
N ILE A 491 -30.03 10.03 -0.15
CA ILE A 491 -30.56 8.67 -0.41
C ILE A 491 -29.99 8.11 -1.72
N ILE A 492 -29.63 8.98 -2.67
CA ILE A 492 -28.95 8.61 -3.90
C ILE A 492 -27.46 8.44 -3.59
N VAL A 493 -27.07 7.20 -3.36
CA VAL A 493 -25.68 6.81 -3.06
C VAL A 493 -24.94 6.51 -4.37
N THR A 494 -23.97 7.35 -4.69
CA THR A 494 -23.09 7.19 -5.87
C THR A 494 -22.00 6.14 -5.60
N ASN A 495 -21.26 5.71 -6.63
CA ASN A 495 -20.11 4.84 -6.44
C ASN A 495 -19.05 5.48 -5.52
N MET A 496 -18.75 6.77 -5.75
CA MET A 496 -17.81 7.53 -4.92
C MET A 496 -18.24 7.59 -3.45
N ASP A 497 -19.54 7.67 -3.15
CA ASP A 497 -20.02 7.65 -1.76
C ASP A 497 -19.71 6.32 -1.06
N LYS A 498 -19.93 5.20 -1.75
CA LYS A 498 -19.63 3.87 -1.21
C LYS A 498 -18.14 3.71 -0.93
N LEU A 499 -17.31 4.16 -1.87
CA LEU A 499 -15.85 4.07 -1.74
C LEU A 499 -15.31 4.93 -0.60
N HIS A 500 -15.77 6.18 -0.47
CA HIS A 500 -15.35 7.05 0.62
C HIS A 500 -15.81 6.53 1.99
N LEU A 501 -17.05 6.02 2.09
CA LEU A 501 -17.53 5.41 3.33
C LEU A 501 -16.69 4.19 3.70
N ALA A 502 -16.46 3.28 2.76
CA ALA A 502 -15.67 2.07 3.00
C ALA A 502 -14.24 2.40 3.43
N LEU A 503 -13.59 3.36 2.76
CA LEU A 503 -12.25 3.82 3.11
C LEU A 503 -12.22 4.44 4.51
N THR A 504 -13.20 5.29 4.84
CA THR A 504 -13.29 5.93 6.15
C THR A 504 -13.44 4.90 7.27
N GLU A 505 -14.32 3.92 7.11
CA GLU A 505 -14.55 2.88 8.13
C GLU A 505 -13.31 2.00 8.34
N LEU A 506 -12.70 1.50 7.25
CA LEU A 506 -11.47 0.69 7.31
C LEU A 506 -10.32 1.43 8.00
N CYS A 507 -10.09 2.68 7.59
CA CYS A 507 -8.99 3.46 8.12
C CYS A 507 -9.25 3.96 9.55
N THR A 508 -10.51 4.15 9.95
CA THR A 508 -10.85 4.40 11.35
C THR A 508 -10.47 3.21 12.21
N GLY A 509 -10.74 1.98 11.75
CA GLY A 509 -10.32 0.75 12.42
C GLY A 509 -8.79 0.65 12.56
N LEU A 510 -8.06 0.78 11.45
CA LEU A 510 -6.59 0.68 11.42
C LEU A 510 -5.90 1.74 12.30
N ASN A 511 -6.39 2.98 12.30
CA ASN A 511 -5.80 4.06 13.10
C ASN A 511 -6.13 3.98 14.60
N SER A 512 -7.14 3.21 15.00
CA SER A 512 -7.54 3.11 16.40
C SER A 512 -6.47 2.41 17.25
N TYR A 513 -5.63 1.57 16.64
CA TYR A 513 -4.60 0.77 17.32
C TYR A 513 -3.24 0.94 16.64
N PRO A 514 -2.34 1.80 17.17
CA PRO A 514 -1.06 2.09 16.54
C PRO A 514 -0.11 0.90 16.50
N GLN A 515 -0.23 -0.02 17.47
CA GLN A 515 0.56 -1.24 17.54
C GLN A 515 -0.26 -2.38 18.15
N ILE A 516 0.02 -3.60 17.73
CA ILE A 516 -0.54 -4.84 18.26
C ILE A 516 0.63 -5.70 18.76
N ASN A 517 0.59 -6.06 20.04
CA ASN A 517 1.58 -6.94 20.63
C ASN A 517 1.12 -8.40 20.47
N VAL A 518 1.83 -9.17 19.65
CA VAL A 518 1.55 -10.59 19.41
C VAL A 518 2.73 -11.41 19.90
N PHE A 519 2.54 -12.09 21.04
CA PHE A 519 3.64 -12.72 21.79
C PHE A 519 4.77 -11.69 22.03
N ASN A 520 5.99 -11.95 21.56
CA ASN A 520 7.14 -11.06 21.73
C ASN A 520 7.34 -10.10 20.54
N ASN A 521 6.36 -9.97 19.64
CA ASN A 521 6.47 -9.18 18.41
C ASN A 521 5.53 -7.98 18.45
N ILE A 522 5.98 -6.88 17.86
CA ILE A 522 5.20 -5.65 17.70
C ILE A 522 4.81 -5.55 16.23
N VAL A 523 3.52 -5.54 15.96
CA VAL A 523 2.94 -5.42 14.62
C VAL A 523 2.31 -4.04 14.48
N ILE A 524 2.62 -3.31 13.41
CA ILE A 524 2.14 -1.93 13.18
C ILE A 524 1.14 -1.96 12.01
N PRO A 525 -0.18 -1.87 12.27
CA PRO A 525 -1.21 -2.00 11.22
C PRO A 525 -1.07 -1.02 10.06
N MET A 526 -0.67 0.23 10.34
CA MET A 526 -0.60 1.29 9.33
C MET A 526 0.52 1.09 8.31
N GLU A 527 1.59 0.37 8.66
CA GLU A 527 2.69 0.09 7.73
C GLU A 527 2.27 -0.90 6.64
N PHE A 528 1.38 -1.86 6.95
CA PHE A 528 0.79 -2.76 5.94
C PHE A 528 0.00 -2.00 4.87
N LEU A 529 -0.74 -0.97 5.29
CA LEU A 529 -1.49 -0.14 4.34
C LEU A 529 -0.55 0.73 3.50
N ALA A 530 0.50 1.30 4.10
CA ALA A 530 1.47 2.08 3.36
C ALA A 530 2.17 1.24 2.26
N GLU A 531 2.66 0.05 2.61
CA GLU A 531 3.31 -0.87 1.66
C GLU A 531 2.36 -1.30 0.52
N GLU A 532 1.10 -1.63 0.85
CA GLU A 532 0.10 -2.00 -0.16
C GLU A 532 -0.24 -0.81 -1.09
N LEU A 533 -0.29 0.41 -0.56
CA LEU A 533 -0.53 1.62 -1.36
C LEU A 533 0.65 1.95 -2.28
N GLU A 534 1.89 1.82 -1.81
CA GLU A 534 3.09 1.97 -2.63
C GLU A 534 3.08 0.98 -3.80
N TYR A 535 2.87 -0.31 -3.51
CA TYR A 535 2.80 -1.36 -4.51
C TYR A 535 1.71 -1.09 -5.55
N ARG A 536 0.50 -0.75 -5.10
CA ARG A 536 -0.61 -0.48 -6.01
C ARG A 536 -0.44 0.78 -6.82
N PHE A 537 0.10 1.84 -6.22
CA PHE A 537 0.36 3.08 -6.93
C PHE A 537 1.41 2.88 -8.02
N LYS A 538 2.50 2.15 -7.73
CA LYS A 538 3.47 1.68 -8.74
C LYS A 538 2.76 0.96 -9.89
N CYS A 539 1.97 -0.06 -9.58
CA CYS A 539 1.28 -0.84 -10.60
C CYS A 539 0.32 0.02 -11.43
N ALA A 540 -0.35 1.00 -10.82
CA ALA A 540 -1.22 1.93 -11.51
C ALA A 540 -0.42 2.79 -12.51
N LEU A 541 0.71 3.37 -12.10
CA LEU A 541 1.57 4.21 -12.96
C LEU A 541 2.06 3.43 -14.19
N VAL A 542 2.59 2.23 -14.00
CA VAL A 542 3.05 1.39 -15.12
C VAL A 542 1.88 1.00 -16.03
N LYS A 543 0.71 0.66 -15.47
CA LYS A 543 -0.51 0.39 -16.25
C LYS A 543 -1.01 1.60 -17.04
N MET A 544 -0.76 2.83 -16.59
CA MET A 544 -1.14 4.05 -17.33
C MET A 544 -0.37 4.21 -18.63
N VAL A 545 0.88 3.74 -18.68
CA VAL A 545 1.74 3.77 -19.89
C VAL A 545 1.18 2.90 -21.01
N LYS A 546 0.42 1.84 -20.68
CA LYS A 546 -0.23 0.93 -21.64
C LYS A 546 0.72 0.41 -22.72
N PHE A 547 1.98 0.16 -22.37
CA PHE A 547 2.96 -0.34 -23.33
C PHE A 547 2.61 -1.76 -23.78
N ASN A 548 2.55 -1.96 -25.10
CA ASN A 548 2.36 -3.26 -25.72
C ASN A 548 3.51 -3.53 -26.69
N SER A 549 4.37 -4.49 -26.34
CA SER A 549 5.56 -4.84 -27.15
C SER A 549 5.21 -5.43 -28.52
N ALA A 550 4.04 -6.06 -28.68
CA ALA A 550 3.63 -6.67 -29.94
C ALA A 550 3.10 -5.65 -30.95
N THR A 551 2.34 -4.64 -30.48
CA THR A 551 1.77 -3.58 -31.34
C THR A 551 2.65 -2.33 -31.39
N GLN A 552 3.68 -2.25 -30.54
CA GLN A 552 4.49 -1.05 -30.31
C GLN A 552 3.65 0.18 -29.92
N GLU A 553 2.51 -0.05 -29.25
CA GLU A 553 1.68 1.04 -28.74
C GLU A 553 2.16 1.45 -27.35
N ILE A 554 2.19 2.76 -27.12
CA ILE A 554 2.46 3.38 -25.82
C ILE A 554 1.56 4.61 -25.67
N MET A 555 1.22 4.97 -24.44
CA MET A 555 0.43 6.17 -24.18
C MET A 555 1.28 7.43 -24.20
N LYS A 556 0.72 8.53 -24.71
CA LYS A 556 1.40 9.82 -24.81
C LYS A 556 1.85 10.31 -23.43
N PRO A 557 3.09 10.82 -23.29
CA PRO A 557 3.57 11.39 -22.04
C PRO A 557 2.59 12.38 -21.38
N SER A 558 1.97 13.29 -22.15
CA SER A 558 1.02 14.27 -21.62
C SER A 558 -0.23 13.64 -21.00
N GLU A 559 -0.81 12.62 -21.63
CA GLU A 559 -1.98 11.91 -21.10
C GLU A 559 -1.64 11.10 -19.84
N VAL A 560 -0.45 10.50 -19.80
CA VAL A 560 0.03 9.78 -18.61
C VAL A 560 0.32 10.77 -17.48
N LEU A 561 0.91 11.92 -17.78
CA LEU A 561 1.20 12.96 -16.79
C LEU A 561 -0.08 13.51 -16.14
N VAL A 562 -1.14 13.74 -16.92
CA VAL A 562 -2.45 14.15 -16.37
C VAL A 562 -3.02 13.07 -15.45
N GLY A 563 -2.91 11.80 -15.85
CA GLY A 563 -3.30 10.66 -15.01
C GLY A 563 -2.51 10.60 -13.69
N MET A 564 -1.18 10.72 -13.77
CA MET A 564 -0.29 10.73 -12.61
C MET A 564 -0.60 11.90 -11.67
N LYS A 565 -0.71 13.13 -12.19
CA LYS A 565 -1.05 14.33 -11.40
C LYS A 565 -2.40 14.17 -10.70
N THR A 566 -3.38 13.56 -11.38
CA THR A 566 -4.70 13.28 -10.77
C THR A 566 -4.61 12.26 -9.64
N TYR A 567 -3.82 11.18 -9.81
CA TYR A 567 -3.58 10.20 -8.75
C TYR A 567 -2.86 10.83 -7.56
N VAL A 568 -1.78 11.58 -7.78
CA VAL A 568 -1.02 12.27 -6.72
C VAL A 568 -1.92 13.23 -5.95
N GLN A 569 -2.75 14.02 -6.64
CA GLN A 569 -3.70 14.92 -6.00
C GLN A 569 -4.77 14.16 -5.20
N SER A 570 -5.30 13.07 -5.74
CA SER A 570 -6.30 12.23 -5.08
C SER A 570 -5.73 11.58 -3.82
N LEU A 571 -4.55 10.97 -3.90
CA LEU A 571 -3.84 10.39 -2.77
C LEU A 571 -3.53 11.44 -1.69
N SER A 572 -3.05 12.62 -2.08
CA SER A 572 -2.81 13.74 -1.14
C SER A 572 -4.10 14.24 -0.49
N SER A 573 -5.23 14.19 -1.20
CA SER A 573 -6.53 14.56 -0.62
C SER A 573 -7.00 13.53 0.41
N ILE A 574 -6.70 12.24 0.22
CA ILE A 574 -7.08 11.16 1.14
C ILE A 574 -6.41 11.34 2.50
N GLU A 575 -5.18 11.86 2.56
CA GLU A 575 -4.47 12.20 3.81
C GLU A 575 -5.28 13.12 4.75
N HIS A 576 -6.14 13.99 4.19
CA HIS A 576 -6.98 14.87 5.00
C HIS A 576 -8.17 14.15 5.66
N TYR A 577 -8.59 13.03 5.09
CA TYR A 577 -9.70 12.21 5.60
C TYR A 577 -9.22 11.02 6.42
N VAL A 578 -7.95 10.65 6.24
CA VAL A 578 -7.34 9.45 6.79
C VAL A 578 -5.90 9.75 7.20
N ASN A 579 -5.54 9.42 8.45
CA ASN A 579 -4.21 9.66 9.03
C ASN A 579 -3.12 8.70 8.48
N ILE A 580 -2.80 8.80 7.18
CA ILE A 580 -1.72 8.07 6.47
C ILE A 580 -0.71 9.10 5.95
N ASP A 581 0.58 8.82 6.10
CA ASP A 581 1.65 9.62 5.48
C ASP A 581 1.72 9.33 3.96
N MET A 582 0.82 9.97 3.20
CA MET A 582 0.74 9.82 1.75
C MET A 582 1.94 10.47 1.04
N ALA A 583 2.53 11.50 1.64
CA ALA A 583 3.73 12.13 1.10
C ALA A 583 4.89 11.13 0.98
N ARG A 584 5.12 10.29 2.00
CA ARG A 584 6.13 9.22 1.97
C ARG A 584 5.86 8.23 0.83
N VAL A 585 4.63 7.72 0.74
CA VAL A 585 4.19 6.75 -0.28
C VAL A 585 4.39 7.30 -1.70
N ILE A 586 3.95 8.55 -1.94
CA ILE A 586 4.06 9.21 -3.25
C ILE A 586 5.53 9.41 -3.61
N ASN A 587 6.33 9.96 -2.70
CA ASN A 587 7.74 10.29 -2.98
C ASN A 587 8.55 9.04 -3.30
N GLN A 588 8.39 7.96 -2.52
CA GLN A 588 9.10 6.71 -2.77
C GLN A 588 8.69 6.09 -4.11
N THR A 589 7.39 6.03 -4.39
CA THR A 589 6.88 5.42 -5.63
C THR A 589 7.32 6.20 -6.87
N LEU A 590 7.18 7.53 -6.88
CA LEU A 590 7.54 8.37 -8.03
C LEU A 590 9.05 8.36 -8.28
N LEU A 591 9.87 8.44 -7.23
CA LEU A 591 11.32 8.39 -7.37
C LEU A 591 11.78 7.07 -8.00
N GLN A 592 11.19 5.94 -7.60
CA GLN A 592 11.50 4.65 -8.22
C GLN A 592 11.19 4.61 -9.71
N GLN A 593 10.12 5.28 -10.18
CA GLN A 593 9.79 5.31 -11.62
C GLN A 593 10.81 6.05 -12.49
N THR A 594 11.68 6.87 -11.89
CA THR A 594 12.79 7.55 -12.58
C THR A 594 14.02 6.67 -12.83
N GLN A 595 14.09 5.52 -12.15
CA GLN A 595 15.16 4.53 -12.29
C GLN A 595 14.81 3.53 -13.40
N PRO A 596 15.76 2.82 -14.01
CA PRO A 596 15.46 1.84 -15.06
C PRO A 596 14.66 0.62 -14.55
N LEU A 597 14.98 0.17 -13.33
CA LEU A 597 14.27 -0.89 -12.62
C LEU A 597 13.86 -0.38 -11.25
N ASP A 598 12.74 -0.86 -10.73
CA ASP A 598 12.34 -0.58 -9.35
C ASP A 598 12.96 -1.55 -8.35
N GLN A 599 12.60 -1.40 -7.06
CA GLN A 599 13.14 -2.21 -5.96
C GLN A 599 12.86 -3.72 -6.07
N HIS A 600 11.88 -4.12 -6.89
CA HIS A 600 11.53 -5.52 -7.14
C HIS A 600 12.12 -6.06 -8.45
N GLY A 601 12.86 -5.22 -9.20
CA GLY A 601 13.45 -5.57 -10.49
C GLY A 601 12.50 -5.46 -11.68
N ASP A 602 11.32 -4.84 -11.51
CA ASP A 602 10.38 -4.62 -12.62
C ASP A 602 10.76 -3.39 -13.44
N GLN A 603 10.39 -3.39 -14.72
CA GLN A 603 10.60 -2.25 -15.62
C GLN A 603 9.71 -1.07 -15.25
N THR A 604 10.30 0.12 -15.21
CA THR A 604 9.63 1.38 -14.88
C THR A 604 9.18 2.14 -16.13
N MET A 605 8.44 3.23 -15.92
CA MET A 605 8.10 4.19 -16.98
C MET A 605 9.34 4.67 -17.75
N THR A 606 10.45 4.90 -17.07
CA THR A 606 11.73 5.33 -17.66
C THR A 606 12.20 4.33 -18.72
N THR A 607 12.23 3.04 -18.39
CA THR A 607 12.67 1.99 -19.32
C THR A 607 11.69 1.83 -20.48
N LEU A 608 10.38 1.85 -20.20
CA LEU A 608 9.35 1.68 -21.22
C LEU A 608 9.40 2.80 -22.28
N TYR A 609 9.43 4.07 -21.87
CA TYR A 609 9.55 5.18 -22.79
C TYR A 609 10.89 5.19 -23.52
N SER A 610 12.00 4.92 -22.81
CA SER A 610 13.33 4.91 -23.43
C SER A 610 13.41 3.88 -24.56
N ASN A 611 12.91 2.67 -24.32
CA ASN A 611 12.86 1.61 -25.32
C ASN A 611 11.96 1.98 -26.49
N TRP A 612 10.78 2.55 -26.22
CA TRP A 612 9.84 2.91 -27.28
C TRP A 612 10.36 4.04 -28.19
N TYR A 613 10.96 5.09 -27.62
CA TYR A 613 11.54 6.16 -28.44
C TYR A 613 12.67 5.66 -29.34
N LEU A 614 13.50 4.72 -28.86
CA LEU A 614 14.57 4.11 -29.64
C LEU A 614 14.04 3.18 -30.72
N GLU A 615 13.22 2.18 -30.35
CA GLU A 615 12.82 1.09 -31.22
C GLU A 615 11.65 1.42 -32.14
N SER A 616 10.82 2.39 -31.80
CA SER A 616 9.64 2.78 -32.58
C SER A 616 9.84 4.13 -33.27
N LEU A 617 10.12 5.22 -32.54
CA LEU A 617 10.22 6.55 -33.16
C LEU A 617 11.53 6.73 -33.94
N LEU A 618 12.68 6.58 -33.30
CA LEU A 618 13.98 6.88 -33.91
C LEU A 618 14.39 5.84 -34.97
N ARG A 619 13.95 4.59 -34.80
CA ARG A 619 14.11 3.55 -35.83
C ARG A 619 13.41 3.92 -37.13
N GLN A 620 12.21 4.48 -37.06
CA GLN A 620 11.46 4.95 -38.25
C GLN A 620 11.97 6.30 -38.77
N ALA A 621 12.55 7.14 -37.91
CA ALA A 621 13.29 8.31 -38.37
C ALA A 621 14.55 7.92 -39.17
N SER A 622 15.22 6.84 -38.78
CA SER A 622 16.38 6.28 -39.50
C SER A 622 16.03 5.65 -40.85
N SER A 623 14.77 5.22 -41.04
CA SER A 623 14.23 4.74 -42.32
C SER A 623 13.66 5.86 -43.21
N CYS A 624 13.77 7.14 -42.78
CA CYS A 624 13.22 8.33 -43.45
C CYS A 624 11.69 8.33 -43.59
N GLN A 625 10.97 7.54 -42.79
CA GLN A 625 9.51 7.62 -42.66
C GLN A 625 9.08 8.74 -41.73
N ILE A 626 9.91 9.06 -40.74
CA ILE A 626 9.71 10.18 -39.81
C ILE A 626 10.81 11.21 -40.05
N ILE A 627 10.43 12.48 -40.07
CA ILE A 627 11.36 13.60 -40.28
C ILE A 627 11.30 14.57 -39.10
N HIS A 628 12.44 15.18 -38.79
CA HIS A 628 12.47 16.29 -37.85
C HIS A 628 12.02 17.57 -38.56
N CYS A 629 11.12 18.31 -37.93
CA CYS A 629 10.56 19.56 -38.42
C CYS A 629 10.99 20.70 -37.48
N PRO A 630 12.12 21.38 -37.75
CA PRO A 630 12.57 22.52 -36.96
C PRO A 630 11.51 23.60 -36.75
N ALA A 631 10.68 23.88 -37.77
CA ALA A 631 9.62 24.89 -37.69
C ALA A 631 8.56 24.58 -36.62
N MET A 632 8.24 23.30 -36.42
CA MET A 632 7.28 22.83 -35.41
C MET A 632 7.96 22.36 -34.12
N LYS A 633 9.30 22.26 -34.10
CA LYS A 633 10.09 21.69 -33.01
C LYS A 633 9.61 20.30 -32.58
N CYS A 634 9.32 19.45 -33.56
CA CYS A 634 8.89 18.07 -33.34
C CYS A 634 9.31 17.15 -34.49
N PHE A 635 9.12 15.85 -34.32
CA PHE A 635 9.16 14.89 -35.42
C PHE A 635 7.76 14.75 -36.04
N VAL A 636 7.67 14.66 -37.36
CA VAL A 636 6.42 14.51 -38.12
C VAL A 636 6.52 13.36 -39.12
N SER A 637 5.38 12.80 -39.50
CA SER A 637 5.35 11.79 -40.57
C SER A 637 5.71 12.40 -41.94
N ASN A 638 6.48 11.67 -42.74
CA ASN A 638 6.87 12.06 -44.09
C ASN A 638 5.80 11.76 -45.16
N SER A 639 4.82 10.90 -44.86
CA SER A 639 3.78 10.42 -45.78
C SER A 639 2.41 11.07 -45.55
N LEU A 640 1.58 11.10 -46.61
CA LEU A 640 0.16 11.48 -46.49
C LEU A 640 -0.60 10.41 -45.69
N PRO A 641 -1.61 10.78 -44.87
CA PRO A 641 -2.24 9.93 -43.85
C PRO A 641 -3.00 8.67 -44.34
N LYS A 642 -2.88 8.28 -45.61
CA LYS A 642 -3.61 7.14 -46.21
C LYS A 642 -2.71 5.95 -46.61
N ASP A 643 -1.39 6.06 -46.55
CA ASP A 643 -0.49 5.05 -47.18
C ASP A 643 0.55 4.38 -46.25
N ASP A 644 0.58 4.62 -44.93
CA ASP A 644 1.69 4.10 -44.10
C ASP A 644 1.30 3.11 -43.00
N GLY A 645 2.13 2.08 -42.85
CA GLY A 645 2.11 1.12 -41.74
C GLY A 645 2.60 1.68 -40.41
N LEU A 646 2.55 3.00 -40.20
CA LEU A 646 2.86 3.67 -38.94
C LEU A 646 1.62 3.63 -38.02
N CYS A 647 1.77 3.04 -36.84
CA CYS A 647 0.67 2.90 -35.87
C CYS A 647 0.46 4.13 -34.98
N PHE A 648 1.23 5.21 -35.14
CA PHE A 648 1.17 6.41 -34.30
C PHE A 648 1.56 7.69 -35.06
N ASN A 649 1.12 8.85 -34.56
CA ASN A 649 1.47 10.17 -35.07
C ASN A 649 2.73 10.72 -34.34
N PRO A 650 3.89 10.89 -35.00
CA PRO A 650 5.13 11.27 -34.32
C PRO A 650 5.07 12.61 -33.59
N GLU A 651 4.30 13.58 -34.10
CA GLU A 651 4.14 14.89 -33.48
C GLU A 651 3.47 14.81 -32.10
N GLU A 652 2.60 13.82 -31.89
CA GLU A 652 1.87 13.61 -30.63
C GLU A 652 2.72 12.92 -29.56
N TYR A 653 4.01 12.69 -29.81
CA TYR A 653 4.98 12.12 -28.86
C TYR A 653 6.27 12.91 -28.76
N SER A 654 6.48 13.92 -29.60
CA SER A 654 7.77 14.60 -29.72
C SER A 654 7.71 16.11 -29.78
N ASP A 655 6.52 16.72 -29.73
CA ASP A 655 6.43 18.17 -29.60
C ASP A 655 6.97 18.66 -28.24
N ILE A 656 7.04 19.98 -28.09
CA ILE A 656 7.53 20.64 -26.87
C ILE A 656 6.74 20.19 -25.65
N SER A 657 5.42 20.06 -25.78
CA SER A 657 4.51 19.68 -24.70
C SER A 657 4.79 18.24 -24.22
N GLU A 658 5.00 17.32 -25.15
CA GLU A 658 5.29 15.92 -24.87
C GLU A 658 6.70 15.73 -24.31
N MET A 659 7.70 16.48 -24.79
CA MET A 659 9.06 16.43 -24.21
C MET A 659 9.10 16.98 -22.78
N GLN A 660 8.36 18.05 -22.51
CA GLN A 660 8.17 18.55 -21.14
C GLN A 660 7.40 17.55 -20.27
N ALA A 661 6.34 16.93 -20.81
CA ALA A 661 5.57 15.95 -20.07
C ALA A 661 6.38 14.68 -19.75
N LEU A 662 7.20 14.20 -20.69
CA LEU A 662 8.15 13.12 -20.45
C LEU A 662 9.13 13.49 -19.34
N SER A 663 9.67 14.70 -19.39
CA SER A 663 10.63 15.20 -18.38
C SER A 663 10.00 15.32 -16.99
N GLU A 664 8.74 15.72 -16.89
CA GLU A 664 7.97 15.71 -15.64
C GLU A 664 7.75 14.29 -15.09
N LEU A 665 7.58 13.29 -15.96
CA LEU A 665 7.32 11.90 -15.55
C LEU A 665 8.59 11.19 -15.06
N ILE A 666 9.70 11.33 -15.78
CA ILE A 666 10.91 10.52 -15.55
C ILE A 666 12.07 11.33 -14.93
N GLY A 667 11.94 12.65 -14.87
CA GLY A 667 12.87 13.55 -14.21
C GLY A 667 14.30 13.53 -14.77
N PRO A 668 15.25 14.17 -14.07
CA PRO A 668 16.66 14.20 -14.48
C PRO A 668 17.29 12.81 -14.59
N TYR A 669 16.95 11.88 -13.70
CA TYR A 669 17.49 10.52 -13.71
C TYR A 669 17.05 9.76 -14.96
N GLY A 670 15.76 9.80 -15.29
CA GLY A 670 15.23 9.11 -16.45
C GLY A 670 15.67 9.74 -17.77
N ILE A 671 15.75 11.08 -17.85
CA ILE A 671 16.28 11.76 -19.05
C ILE A 671 17.78 11.50 -19.23
N LYS A 672 18.56 11.42 -18.14
CA LYS A 672 19.97 10.98 -18.22
C LYS A 672 20.05 9.56 -18.75
N PHE A 673 19.27 8.62 -18.22
CA PHE A 673 19.23 7.23 -18.70
C PHE A 673 18.83 7.12 -20.17
N LEU A 674 17.78 7.83 -20.60
CA LEU A 674 17.41 7.95 -22.01
C LEU A 674 18.60 8.46 -22.84
N GLY A 675 19.23 9.53 -22.35
CA GLY A 675 20.41 10.14 -22.95
C GLY A 675 21.58 9.17 -23.13
N ASP A 676 21.91 8.39 -22.12
CA ASP A 676 23.00 7.42 -22.15
C ASP A 676 22.72 6.31 -23.18
N ASN A 677 21.47 5.83 -23.28
CA ASN A 677 21.07 4.88 -24.32
C ASN A 677 21.17 5.48 -25.73
N LEU A 678 20.76 6.76 -25.91
CA LEU A 678 20.95 7.46 -27.18
C LEU A 678 22.44 7.55 -27.55
N MET A 679 23.31 7.88 -26.59
CA MET A 679 24.76 7.96 -26.81
C MET A 679 25.39 6.60 -27.14
N TRP A 680 24.86 5.51 -26.60
CA TRP A 680 25.26 4.16 -26.98
C TRP A 680 24.99 3.89 -28.46
N HIS A 681 23.79 4.22 -28.96
CA HIS A 681 23.46 4.08 -30.39
C HIS A 681 24.32 4.98 -31.28
N VAL A 682 24.61 6.22 -30.85
CA VAL A 682 25.56 7.11 -31.56
C VAL A 682 26.94 6.46 -31.63
N SER A 683 27.43 5.90 -30.53
CA SER A 683 28.73 5.23 -30.46
C SER A 683 28.82 4.04 -31.42
N CYS A 684 27.75 3.26 -31.55
CA CYS A 684 27.67 2.19 -32.56
C CYS A 684 27.79 2.74 -33.99
N GLN A 685 27.10 3.84 -34.32
CA GLN A 685 27.21 4.47 -35.65
C GLN A 685 28.61 5.04 -35.91
N VAL A 686 29.22 5.68 -34.91
CA VAL A 686 30.58 6.21 -35.00
C VAL A 686 31.61 5.10 -35.20
N ASN A 687 31.46 3.96 -34.52
CA ASN A 687 32.35 2.82 -34.71
C ASN A 687 32.30 2.29 -36.16
N GLU A 688 31.12 2.24 -36.76
CA GLU A 688 30.96 1.88 -38.16
C GLU A 688 31.55 2.94 -39.11
N LEU A 689 31.43 4.23 -38.78
CA LEU A 689 32.08 5.31 -39.54
C LEU A 689 33.61 5.21 -39.50
N LYS A 690 34.20 4.88 -38.34
CA LYS A 690 35.65 4.66 -38.22
C LYS A 690 36.14 3.57 -39.19
N LYS A 691 35.39 2.47 -39.34
CA LYS A 691 35.73 1.40 -40.30
C LYS A 691 35.75 1.93 -41.75
N LEU A 692 34.74 2.72 -42.13
CA LEU A 692 34.68 3.33 -43.47
C LEU A 692 35.85 4.29 -43.73
N VAL A 693 36.28 5.03 -42.72
CA VAL A 693 37.46 5.91 -42.81
C VAL A 693 38.74 5.10 -42.98
N VAL A 694 38.91 4.01 -42.21
CA VAL A 694 40.08 3.12 -42.32
C VAL A 694 40.15 2.46 -43.71
N GLU A 695 39.01 2.01 -44.24
CA GLU A 695 38.91 1.44 -45.60
C GLU A 695 39.34 2.43 -46.70
N ASN A 696 39.16 3.73 -46.49
CA ASN A 696 39.47 4.79 -47.45
C ASN A 696 40.69 5.65 -47.05
N MET A 697 41.48 5.21 -46.06
CA MET A 697 42.45 6.06 -45.36
C MET A 697 43.46 6.71 -46.31
N ASP A 698 44.09 5.94 -47.21
CA ASP A 698 45.12 6.45 -48.11
C ASP A 698 44.59 7.51 -49.09
N ILE A 699 43.34 7.34 -49.54
CA ILE A 699 42.67 8.27 -50.44
C ILE A 699 42.29 9.54 -49.67
N LEU A 700 41.75 9.41 -48.46
CA LEU A 700 41.37 10.55 -47.62
C LEU A 700 42.58 11.41 -47.22
N VAL A 701 43.75 10.79 -46.96
CA VAL A 701 45.00 11.51 -46.73
C VAL A 701 45.42 12.33 -47.96
N GLN A 702 45.32 11.74 -49.16
CA GLN A 702 45.64 12.45 -50.40
C GLN A 702 44.66 13.59 -50.68
N ILE A 703 43.36 13.37 -50.42
CA ILE A 703 42.32 14.40 -50.52
C ILE A 703 42.62 15.57 -49.58
N ARG A 704 42.94 15.29 -48.31
CA ARG A 704 43.29 16.32 -47.32
C ARG A 704 44.54 17.12 -47.72
N ALA A 705 45.50 16.50 -48.43
CA ALA A 705 46.71 17.20 -48.87
C ALA A 705 46.52 18.03 -50.16
N HIS A 706 45.51 17.71 -51.00
CA HIS A 706 45.35 18.29 -52.34
C HIS A 706 43.95 18.88 -52.60
N TYR A 707 43.16 19.20 -51.57
CA TYR A 707 41.79 19.71 -51.73
C TYR A 707 41.68 20.99 -52.55
N SER A 708 42.76 21.77 -52.65
CA SER A 708 42.86 22.98 -53.47
C SER A 708 43.13 22.73 -54.96
N ASN A 709 43.36 21.47 -55.39
CA ASN A 709 43.62 21.10 -56.79
C ASN A 709 42.41 20.35 -57.41
N PRO A 710 41.57 21.01 -58.24
CA PRO A 710 40.34 20.43 -58.77
C PRO A 710 40.52 19.16 -59.62
N GLU A 711 41.58 19.08 -60.43
CA GLU A 711 41.80 17.92 -61.32
C GLU A 711 42.16 16.66 -60.53
N GLN A 712 43.03 16.79 -59.53
CA GLN A 712 43.40 15.68 -58.65
C GLN A 712 42.23 15.28 -57.75
N MET A 713 41.46 16.25 -57.25
CA MET A 713 40.27 15.99 -56.44
C MET A 713 39.20 15.20 -57.18
N GLY A 714 38.90 15.55 -58.43
CA GLY A 714 37.95 14.81 -59.26
C GLY A 714 38.37 13.36 -59.53
N ALA A 715 39.67 13.06 -59.56
CA ALA A 715 40.20 11.70 -59.72
C ALA A 715 40.20 10.91 -58.40
N LEU A 716 40.54 11.55 -57.28
CA LEU A 716 40.55 10.91 -55.96
C LEU A 716 39.14 10.63 -55.45
N PHE A 717 38.19 11.53 -55.69
CA PHE A 717 36.79 11.37 -55.28
C PHE A 717 36.15 10.11 -55.88
N ARG A 718 36.43 9.80 -57.15
CA ARG A 718 35.91 8.58 -57.81
C ARG A 718 36.45 7.27 -57.22
N LYS A 719 37.53 7.33 -56.43
CA LYS A 719 38.12 6.16 -55.77
C LYS A 719 37.51 5.89 -54.39
N LEU A 720 36.79 6.86 -53.81
CA LEU A 720 36.12 6.67 -52.52
C LEU A 720 34.97 5.66 -52.67
N THR A 721 34.86 4.76 -51.72
CA THR A 721 33.78 3.77 -51.63
C THR A 721 32.82 4.11 -50.49
N SER A 722 31.60 3.60 -50.53
CA SER A 722 30.63 3.71 -49.41
C SER A 722 30.27 5.16 -48.99
N ILE A 723 30.35 6.12 -49.90
CA ILE A 723 30.10 7.55 -49.61
C ILE A 723 28.68 7.80 -49.08
N GLU A 724 27.68 7.15 -49.68
CA GLU A 724 26.28 7.21 -49.22
C GLU A 724 26.11 6.66 -47.80
N ASN A 725 26.87 5.63 -47.42
CA ASN A 725 26.81 5.05 -46.08
C ASN A 725 27.37 6.02 -45.03
N VAL A 726 28.41 6.80 -45.37
CA VAL A 726 28.96 7.85 -44.48
C VAL A 726 27.90 8.89 -44.19
N LEU A 727 27.26 9.43 -45.22
CA LEU A 727 26.20 10.43 -45.07
C LEU A 727 25.00 9.87 -44.32
N LYS A 728 24.54 8.67 -44.66
CA LYS A 728 23.40 8.01 -43.98
C LYS A 728 23.66 7.83 -42.48
N ARG A 729 24.83 7.34 -42.10
CA ARG A 729 25.19 7.13 -40.68
C ARG A 729 25.34 8.45 -39.93
N MET A 730 25.97 9.46 -40.55
CA MET A 730 26.05 10.81 -39.97
C MET A 730 24.66 11.44 -39.81
N THR A 731 23.74 11.24 -40.75
CA THR A 731 22.35 11.70 -40.63
C THR A 731 21.63 11.01 -39.47
N ILE A 732 21.80 9.68 -39.29
CA ILE A 732 21.24 8.94 -38.15
C ILE A 732 21.77 9.50 -36.83
N ILE A 733 23.08 9.75 -36.72
CA ILE A 733 23.69 10.39 -35.54
C ILE A 733 23.05 11.76 -35.29
N GLY A 734 22.88 12.56 -36.35
CA GLY A 734 22.24 13.86 -36.26
C GLY A 734 20.81 13.78 -35.74
N VAL A 735 20.00 12.85 -36.26
CA VAL A 735 18.62 12.63 -35.83
C VAL A 735 18.56 12.29 -34.34
N ILE A 736 19.42 11.39 -33.87
CA ILE A 736 19.50 10.99 -32.46
C ILE A 736 19.89 12.18 -31.57
N LEU A 737 20.90 12.96 -31.98
CA LEU A 737 21.35 14.14 -31.23
C LEU A 737 20.32 15.26 -31.22
N THR A 738 19.56 15.43 -32.31
CA THR A 738 18.44 16.38 -32.36
C THR A 738 17.34 15.98 -31.39
N PHE A 739 16.94 14.70 -31.37
CA PHE A 739 15.98 14.21 -30.39
C PHE A 739 16.47 14.40 -28.95
N ARG A 740 17.76 14.12 -28.68
CA ARG A 740 18.37 14.40 -27.38
C ARG A 740 18.28 15.89 -27.01
N SER A 741 18.56 16.80 -27.94
CA SER A 741 18.44 18.25 -27.71
C SER A 741 17.02 18.63 -27.29
N MET A 742 16.01 18.10 -27.99
CA MET A 742 14.60 18.34 -27.66
C MET A 742 14.23 17.81 -26.27
N ALA A 743 14.70 16.62 -25.90
CA ALA A 743 14.48 16.06 -24.57
C ALA A 743 15.16 16.92 -23.47
N GLN A 744 16.37 17.42 -23.71
CA GLN A 744 17.09 18.30 -22.79
C GLN A 744 16.43 19.68 -22.66
N GLU A 745 15.92 20.24 -23.76
CA GLU A 745 15.14 21.49 -23.75
C GLU A 745 13.85 21.33 -22.94
N GLY A 746 13.17 20.18 -23.09
CA GLY A 746 12.03 19.80 -22.26
C GLY A 746 12.39 19.74 -20.78
N LEU A 747 13.49 19.07 -20.44
CA LEU A 747 13.97 18.95 -19.06
C LEU A 747 14.32 20.31 -18.46
N ARG A 748 15.04 21.16 -19.20
CA ARG A 748 15.40 22.50 -18.75
C ARG A 748 14.18 23.33 -18.41
N ALA A 749 13.15 23.30 -19.25
CA ALA A 749 11.91 24.04 -19.00
C ALA A 749 11.23 23.57 -17.71
N VAL A 750 11.16 22.27 -17.48
CA VAL A 750 10.57 21.65 -16.28
C VAL A 750 11.37 22.01 -15.03
N LEU A 751 12.70 21.85 -15.05
CA LEU A 751 13.55 22.17 -13.89
C LEU A 751 13.62 23.66 -13.58
N SER A 752 13.55 24.52 -14.60
CA SER A 752 13.47 25.98 -14.39
C SER A 752 12.20 26.38 -13.66
N GLN A 753 11.11 25.63 -13.85
CA GLN A 753 9.85 25.85 -13.15
C GLN A 753 9.86 25.27 -11.72
N HIS A 754 10.33 24.03 -11.54
CA HIS A 754 10.26 23.32 -10.24
C HIS A 754 11.42 23.66 -9.29
N CYS A 755 12.61 23.88 -9.83
CA CYS A 755 13.85 24.04 -9.07
C CYS A 755 14.62 25.33 -9.44
N PRO A 756 13.98 26.51 -9.49
CA PRO A 756 14.62 27.74 -9.99
C PRO A 756 15.88 28.14 -9.21
N PHE A 757 15.91 27.87 -7.90
CA PHE A 757 17.06 28.16 -7.03
C PHE A 757 18.26 27.23 -7.25
N LEU A 758 18.06 26.06 -7.88
CA LEU A 758 19.16 25.19 -8.31
C LEU A 758 19.62 25.54 -9.73
N MET A 759 18.68 25.92 -10.61
CA MET A 759 18.98 26.23 -12.00
C MET A 759 19.89 27.44 -12.16
N ALA A 760 19.60 28.57 -11.50
CA ALA A 760 20.38 29.78 -11.67
C ALA A 760 21.88 29.64 -11.28
N PRO A 761 22.23 28.99 -10.15
CA PRO A 761 23.63 28.68 -9.85
C PRO A 761 24.31 27.76 -10.87
N ILE A 762 23.61 26.77 -11.43
CA ILE A 762 24.18 25.85 -12.43
C ILE A 762 24.46 26.60 -13.74
N GLU A 763 23.54 27.47 -14.18
CA GLU A 763 23.75 28.33 -15.34
C GLU A 763 24.96 29.26 -15.13
N CYS A 764 25.04 29.90 -13.96
CA CYS A 764 26.18 30.76 -13.63
C CYS A 764 27.50 29.98 -13.62
N LEU A 765 27.52 28.76 -13.06
CA LEU A 765 28.71 27.91 -13.04
C LEU A 765 29.17 27.55 -14.46
N LYS A 766 28.22 27.27 -15.36
CA LYS A 766 28.50 27.00 -16.78
C LYS A 766 29.07 28.22 -17.49
N ASP A 767 28.53 29.41 -17.23
CA ASP A 767 28.97 30.66 -17.87
C ASP A 767 30.38 31.12 -17.42
N ILE A 768 30.87 30.64 -16.28
CA ILE A 768 32.23 30.92 -15.79
C ILE A 768 33.29 30.09 -16.54
N VAL A 769 32.91 28.99 -17.19
CA VAL A 769 33.83 28.12 -17.92
C VAL A 769 34.40 28.87 -19.13
N THR A 770 35.72 29.01 -19.17
CA THR A 770 36.47 29.61 -20.28
C THR A 770 37.27 28.57 -21.05
N ALA A 771 37.75 28.93 -22.25
CA ALA A 771 38.61 28.06 -23.07
C ALA A 771 39.92 27.63 -22.36
N ASP A 772 40.39 28.39 -21.36
CA ASP A 772 41.59 28.09 -20.58
C ASP A 772 41.31 27.16 -19.38
N THR A 773 40.04 26.82 -19.13
CA THR A 773 39.65 25.95 -18.01
C THR A 773 40.09 24.51 -18.29
N ASP A 774 40.61 23.83 -17.27
CA ASP A 774 41.03 22.42 -17.39
C ASP A 774 39.89 21.54 -17.92
N ILE A 775 40.18 20.73 -18.95
CA ILE A 775 39.19 19.91 -19.65
C ILE A 775 38.40 18.99 -18.70
N LYS A 776 39.04 18.44 -17.65
CA LYS A 776 38.32 17.57 -16.71
C LYS A 776 37.35 18.38 -15.86
N VAL A 777 37.75 19.58 -15.45
CA VAL A 777 36.87 20.51 -14.72
C VAL A 777 35.71 20.96 -15.62
N THR A 778 35.99 21.35 -16.86
CA THR A 778 34.98 21.71 -17.88
C THR A 778 33.96 20.59 -18.07
N LEU A 779 34.41 19.35 -18.26
CA LEU A 779 33.51 18.20 -18.42
C LEU A 779 32.67 17.92 -17.17
N GLY A 780 33.22 18.11 -15.97
CA GLY A 780 32.47 17.98 -14.72
C GLY A 780 31.36 19.04 -14.57
N VAL A 781 31.65 20.29 -14.91
CA VAL A 781 30.65 21.37 -14.93
C VAL A 781 29.59 21.10 -15.99
N PHE A 782 29.99 20.69 -17.19
CA PHE A 782 29.07 20.38 -18.28
C PHE A 782 28.22 19.14 -17.98
N GLU A 783 28.73 18.14 -17.23
CA GLU A 783 27.92 17.00 -16.80
C GLU A 783 26.78 17.45 -15.88
N LEU A 784 27.07 18.33 -14.92
CA LEU A 784 26.03 18.93 -14.06
C LEU A 784 25.04 19.78 -14.88
N ALA A 785 25.54 20.63 -15.78
CA ALA A 785 24.71 21.48 -16.61
C ALA A 785 23.78 20.68 -17.54
N THR A 786 24.30 19.66 -18.21
CA THR A 786 23.50 18.78 -19.08
C THR A 786 22.53 17.89 -18.31
N ALA A 787 22.86 17.49 -17.07
CA ALA A 787 21.89 16.82 -16.18
C ALA A 787 20.72 17.74 -15.78
N ALA A 788 20.89 19.07 -15.92
CA ALA A 788 19.86 20.08 -15.72
C ALA A 788 19.20 20.55 -17.04
N GLY A 789 19.49 19.92 -18.18
CA GLY A 789 18.96 20.33 -19.48
C GLY A 789 19.64 21.55 -20.12
N ILE A 790 20.71 22.07 -19.52
CA ILE A 790 21.41 23.25 -20.04
C ILE A 790 22.32 22.83 -21.20
N PRO A 791 22.17 23.44 -22.40
CA PRO A 791 22.99 23.11 -23.55
C PRO A 791 24.45 23.51 -23.30
N CYS A 792 25.37 22.62 -23.66
CA CYS A 792 26.81 22.81 -23.55
C CYS A 792 27.48 22.67 -24.91
N ASP A 793 28.57 23.40 -25.13
CA ASP A 793 29.32 23.37 -26.40
C ASP A 793 29.97 22.01 -26.66
N ILE A 794 30.27 21.28 -25.58
CA ILE A 794 30.80 19.93 -25.61
C ILE A 794 29.83 19.05 -24.81
N ASP A 795 29.26 18.02 -25.43
CA ASP A 795 28.40 17.06 -24.74
C ASP A 795 29.26 16.04 -23.95
N PRO A 796 29.24 16.07 -22.60
CA PRO A 796 30.06 15.18 -21.78
C PRO A 796 29.65 13.72 -21.91
N ALA A 797 28.37 13.42 -22.15
CA ALA A 797 27.89 12.05 -22.33
C ALA A 797 28.40 11.48 -23.66
N LEU A 798 28.45 12.30 -24.71
CA LEU A 798 29.03 11.91 -25.99
C LEU A 798 30.54 11.71 -25.90
N VAL A 799 31.26 12.61 -25.21
CA VAL A 799 32.70 12.47 -24.94
C VAL A 799 32.99 11.16 -24.22
N LEU A 800 32.22 10.83 -23.17
CA LEU A 800 32.37 9.58 -22.43
C LEU A 800 32.10 8.36 -23.32
N ALA A 801 30.99 8.37 -24.06
CA ALA A 801 30.58 7.25 -24.89
C ALA A 801 31.60 6.96 -26.03
N LEU A 802 32.09 8.01 -26.71
CA LEU A 802 33.13 7.88 -27.73
C LEU A 802 34.52 7.59 -27.15
N GLY A 803 34.81 8.08 -25.95
CA GLY A 803 36.05 7.80 -25.22
C GLY A 803 36.21 6.33 -24.86
N ASN A 804 35.09 5.62 -24.65
CA ASN A 804 35.04 4.18 -24.40
C ASN A 804 35.24 3.33 -25.68
N LEU A 805 35.21 3.93 -26.88
CA LEU A 805 35.46 3.23 -28.15
C LEU A 805 36.96 3.10 -28.49
N LYS A 806 37.86 3.40 -27.54
CA LYS A 806 39.30 3.26 -27.76
C LYS A 806 39.66 1.79 -27.90
N THR A 807 40.40 1.46 -28.95
CA THR A 807 40.90 0.10 -29.17
C THR A 807 42.15 -0.12 -28.34
N ASP A 808 42.12 -1.10 -27.43
CA ASP A 808 43.29 -1.50 -26.64
C ASP A 808 44.48 -1.80 -27.57
N GLY A 809 45.53 -0.98 -27.47
CA GLY A 809 46.78 -1.13 -28.22
C GLY A 809 46.94 -0.25 -29.48
N SER A 810 45.93 0.52 -29.90
CA SER A 810 46.11 1.48 -31.02
C SER A 810 46.79 2.78 -30.55
N PRO A 811 47.80 3.31 -31.29
CA PRO A 811 48.48 4.54 -30.90
C PRO A 811 47.52 5.74 -30.96
N PRO A 812 47.55 6.67 -29.98
CA PRO A 812 46.64 7.81 -29.92
C PRO A 812 46.65 8.69 -31.18
N GLU A 813 47.78 8.73 -31.89
CA GLU A 813 47.93 9.48 -33.13
C GLU A 813 47.12 8.89 -34.29
N GLU A 814 46.93 7.57 -34.31
CA GLU A 814 46.15 6.89 -35.35
C GLU A 814 44.65 7.12 -35.16
N GLU A 815 44.16 7.06 -33.92
CA GLU A 815 42.77 7.41 -33.62
C GLU A 815 42.46 8.88 -33.94
N TYR A 816 43.37 9.79 -33.59
CA TYR A 816 43.26 11.20 -33.94
C TYR A 816 43.26 11.42 -35.46
N LYS A 817 44.09 10.68 -36.20
CA LYS A 817 44.12 10.71 -37.67
C LYS A 817 42.76 10.27 -38.23
N VAL A 818 42.17 9.19 -37.72
CA VAL A 818 40.83 8.72 -38.13
C VAL A 818 39.78 9.78 -37.86
N ALA A 819 39.80 10.46 -36.71
CA ALA A 819 38.86 11.55 -36.41
C ALA A 819 38.99 12.72 -37.40
N CYS A 820 40.22 13.12 -37.76
CA CYS A 820 40.44 14.15 -38.78
C CYS A 820 39.92 13.73 -40.16
N LEU A 821 40.24 12.50 -40.58
CA LEU A 821 39.85 11.99 -41.91
C LEU A 821 38.35 11.74 -42.01
N LEU A 822 37.65 11.48 -40.90
CA LEU A 822 36.19 11.43 -40.88
C LEU A 822 35.58 12.77 -41.31
N LEU A 823 36.07 13.89 -40.77
CA LEU A 823 35.60 15.21 -41.19
C LEU A 823 35.87 15.47 -42.67
N VAL A 824 37.06 15.12 -43.16
CA VAL A 824 37.39 15.22 -44.58
C VAL A 824 36.42 14.39 -45.43
N PHE A 825 36.15 13.15 -45.02
CA PHE A 825 35.24 12.25 -45.72
C PHE A 825 33.83 12.83 -45.78
N VAL A 826 33.29 13.31 -44.66
CA VAL A 826 31.97 13.95 -44.63
C VAL A 826 31.94 15.19 -45.52
N ALA A 827 32.96 16.06 -45.45
CA ALA A 827 33.02 17.30 -46.22
C ALA A 827 32.95 17.07 -47.74
N VAL A 828 33.76 16.14 -48.25
CA VAL A 828 33.77 15.83 -49.70
C VAL A 828 32.55 15.03 -50.14
N SER A 829 31.81 14.43 -49.22
CA SER A 829 30.60 13.65 -49.51
C SER A 829 29.36 14.53 -49.73
N LEU A 830 29.29 15.71 -49.10
CA LEU A 830 28.11 16.59 -49.16
C LEU A 830 27.55 16.86 -50.57
N PRO A 831 28.37 17.07 -51.63
CA PRO A 831 27.85 17.30 -52.98
C PRO A 831 26.95 16.19 -53.52
N ILE A 832 27.13 14.93 -53.10
CA ILE A 832 26.30 13.80 -53.56
C ILE A 832 24.84 13.99 -53.15
N LEU A 833 24.57 14.69 -52.04
CA LEU A 833 23.21 14.97 -51.58
C LEU A 833 22.38 15.73 -52.62
N ALA A 834 23.01 16.46 -53.55
CA ALA A 834 22.30 17.20 -54.59
C ALA A 834 21.58 16.29 -55.60
N MET A 835 21.98 15.02 -55.68
CA MET A 835 21.36 14.02 -56.55
C MET A 835 20.07 13.43 -55.96
N ASP A 836 19.96 13.38 -54.62
CA ASP A 836 18.80 12.79 -53.94
C ASP A 836 17.60 13.75 -54.01
N SER A 837 16.46 13.27 -54.54
CA SER A 837 15.20 14.03 -54.62
C SER A 837 14.70 14.52 -53.25
N ASN A 838 15.00 13.80 -52.17
CA ASN A 838 14.57 14.14 -50.82
C ASN A 838 15.40 15.27 -50.18
N SER A 839 16.51 15.66 -50.82
CA SER A 839 17.36 16.78 -50.39
C SER A 839 16.84 18.16 -50.82
N PHE A 840 15.57 18.28 -51.22
CA PHE A 840 14.95 19.57 -51.47
C PHE A 840 14.57 20.23 -50.14
N TYR A 841 15.00 21.49 -49.93
CA TYR A 841 14.68 22.24 -48.72
C TYR A 841 13.23 22.72 -48.75
N LYS A 842 12.43 22.33 -47.76
CA LYS A 842 11.04 22.77 -47.60
C LYS A 842 10.93 23.87 -46.56
N LYS A 843 10.35 25.00 -46.98
CA LYS A 843 10.09 26.16 -46.10
C LYS A 843 9.19 25.82 -44.92
N ASP A 844 8.09 25.12 -45.15
CA ASP A 844 7.07 24.85 -44.11
C ASP A 844 7.60 24.00 -42.95
N GLN A 845 8.69 23.27 -43.19
CA GLN A 845 9.35 22.46 -42.18
C GLN A 845 10.68 23.05 -41.72
N GLU A 846 11.17 24.08 -42.40
CA GLU A 846 12.54 24.61 -42.26
C GLU A 846 13.63 23.52 -42.36
N GLY A 847 13.40 22.49 -43.19
CA GLY A 847 14.22 21.28 -43.24
C GLY A 847 14.16 20.51 -44.56
N TYR A 848 14.52 19.22 -44.51
CA TYR A 848 14.65 18.33 -45.67
C TYR A 848 13.94 16.99 -45.41
N MET A 849 13.40 16.35 -46.46
CA MET A 849 12.63 15.10 -46.38
C MET A 849 13.46 13.87 -45.97
N ASN A 850 14.78 13.96 -46.06
CA ASN A 850 15.73 12.92 -45.68
C ASN A 850 16.56 13.28 -44.43
N ASN A 851 16.12 14.27 -43.64
CA ASN A 851 16.76 14.68 -42.38
C ASN A 851 18.21 15.21 -42.50
N ILE A 852 18.71 15.57 -43.69
CA ILE A 852 20.10 16.02 -43.86
C ILE A 852 20.42 17.34 -43.13
N HIS A 853 19.41 18.13 -42.74
CA HIS A 853 19.64 19.28 -41.85
C HIS A 853 20.21 18.85 -40.49
N CYS A 854 19.90 17.64 -40.01
CA CYS A 854 20.45 17.08 -38.77
C CYS A 854 21.96 16.77 -38.87
N LEU A 855 22.54 16.73 -40.09
CA LEU A 855 23.99 16.59 -40.26
C LEU A 855 24.74 17.72 -39.57
N SER A 856 24.17 18.93 -39.51
CA SER A 856 24.75 20.07 -38.80
C SER A 856 25.11 19.69 -37.36
N LYS A 857 24.12 19.25 -36.59
CA LYS A 857 24.30 18.84 -35.19
C LYS A 857 25.24 17.64 -35.06
N ALA A 858 25.18 16.68 -35.97
CA ALA A 858 26.11 15.55 -36.01
C ALA A 858 27.57 15.99 -36.18
N ILE A 859 27.85 16.82 -37.19
CA ILE A 859 29.21 17.28 -37.53
C ILE A 859 29.80 18.05 -36.34
N ILE A 860 29.05 18.99 -35.78
CA ILE A 860 29.53 19.84 -34.68
C ILE A 860 29.78 19.01 -33.43
N GLN A 861 28.80 18.23 -32.96
CA GLN A 861 28.91 17.50 -31.70
C GLN A 861 29.92 16.36 -31.76
N VAL A 862 29.99 15.62 -32.88
CA VAL A 862 30.99 14.55 -33.05
C VAL A 862 32.41 15.13 -33.14
N ALA A 863 32.59 16.25 -33.85
CA ALA A 863 33.89 16.94 -33.88
C ALA A 863 34.29 17.44 -32.48
N ALA A 864 33.38 18.13 -31.79
CA ALA A 864 33.62 18.63 -30.44
C ALA A 864 34.01 17.50 -29.49
N ALA A 865 33.30 16.37 -29.52
CA ALA A 865 33.62 15.22 -28.69
C ALA A 865 35.00 14.60 -29.04
N PHE A 866 35.28 14.33 -30.32
CA PHE A 866 36.56 13.74 -30.73
C PHE A 866 37.76 14.62 -30.37
N PHE A 867 37.71 15.90 -30.71
CA PHE A 867 38.86 16.77 -30.47
C PHE A 867 39.00 17.13 -28.99
N THR A 868 37.95 17.03 -28.18
CA THR A 868 38.07 17.03 -26.72
C THR A 868 38.80 15.79 -26.21
N ILE A 869 38.43 14.58 -26.67
CA ILE A 869 39.08 13.31 -26.28
C ILE A 869 40.58 13.31 -26.63
N HIS A 870 40.95 13.91 -27.76
CA HIS A 870 42.33 13.98 -28.24
C HIS A 870 43.09 15.24 -27.77
N CYS A 871 42.48 16.09 -26.93
CA CYS A 871 43.04 17.35 -26.44
C CYS A 871 43.54 18.26 -27.58
N LYS A 872 42.70 18.49 -28.59
CA LYS A 872 42.98 19.33 -29.77
C LYS A 872 41.99 20.48 -29.88
N ASN A 873 42.38 21.52 -30.61
CA ASN A 873 41.55 22.69 -30.84
C ASN A 873 40.37 22.34 -31.78
N ILE A 874 39.13 22.42 -31.28
CA ILE A 874 37.91 22.06 -32.02
C ILE A 874 37.67 23.02 -33.20
N GLU A 875 37.80 24.33 -32.96
CA GLU A 875 37.58 25.39 -33.96
C GLU A 875 38.47 25.21 -35.19
N GLN A 876 39.77 24.92 -35.00
CA GLN A 876 40.71 24.71 -36.11
C GLN A 876 40.26 23.57 -37.05
N HIS A 877 39.76 22.46 -36.50
CA HIS A 877 39.34 21.31 -37.30
C HIS A 877 37.99 21.55 -37.98
N LEU A 878 37.09 22.30 -37.34
CA LEU A 878 35.83 22.70 -37.96
C LEU A 878 36.04 23.76 -39.06
N GLN A 879 37.03 24.65 -38.93
CA GLN A 879 37.43 25.58 -40.00
C GLN A 879 38.00 24.82 -41.21
N GLU A 880 38.84 23.81 -40.97
CA GLU A 880 39.34 22.93 -42.04
C GLU A 880 38.20 22.18 -42.73
N PHE A 881 37.28 21.60 -41.96
CA PHE A 881 36.07 20.97 -42.48
C PHE A 881 35.27 21.95 -43.36
N LEU A 882 35.03 23.17 -42.87
CA LEU A 882 34.24 24.17 -43.56
C LEU A 882 34.88 24.60 -44.88
N LEU A 883 36.22 24.76 -44.89
CA LEU A 883 36.97 25.09 -46.10
C LEU A 883 36.87 23.98 -47.17
N ILE A 884 37.03 22.72 -46.78
CA ILE A 884 36.94 21.57 -47.68
C ILE A 884 35.50 21.43 -48.20
N ALA A 885 34.51 21.49 -47.31
CA ALA A 885 33.09 21.39 -47.67
C ALA A 885 32.66 22.52 -48.63
N SER A 886 33.10 23.76 -48.35
CA SER A 886 32.84 24.92 -49.21
C SER A 886 33.47 24.75 -50.59
N THR A 887 34.72 24.28 -50.65
CA THR A 887 35.43 24.02 -51.91
C THR A 887 34.72 22.96 -52.74
N SER A 888 34.30 21.85 -52.12
CA SER A 888 33.57 20.76 -52.78
C SER A 888 32.19 21.22 -53.29
N LEU A 889 31.46 22.06 -52.53
CA LEU A 889 30.17 22.58 -52.97
C LEU A 889 30.29 23.68 -54.04
N LEU A 890 31.34 24.50 -54.01
CA LEU A 890 31.62 25.46 -55.09
C LEU A 890 31.94 24.76 -56.42
N GLN A 891 32.63 23.62 -56.37
CA GLN A 891 32.85 22.77 -57.56
C GLN A 891 31.53 22.25 -58.12
N LEU A 892 30.60 21.81 -57.27
CA LEU A 892 29.23 21.47 -57.69
C LEU A 892 28.48 22.68 -58.31
N GLY A 893 28.82 23.91 -57.90
CA GLY A 893 28.35 25.16 -58.52
C GLY A 893 28.66 25.28 -60.00
N GLN A 894 29.75 24.66 -60.46
CA GLN A 894 30.22 24.67 -61.84
C GLN A 894 29.73 23.45 -62.66
N GLU A 895 29.05 22.50 -62.02
CA GLU A 895 28.53 21.30 -62.67
C GLU A 895 27.38 21.64 -63.62
N MET A 896 27.50 21.20 -64.87
CA MET A 896 26.55 21.50 -65.94
C MET A 896 25.50 20.40 -66.09
N ASP A 897 25.74 19.21 -65.52
CA ASP A 897 24.78 18.13 -65.48
C ASP A 897 23.62 18.45 -64.52
N LYS A 898 22.43 18.66 -65.09
CA LYS A 898 21.20 18.97 -64.35
C LYS A 898 20.79 17.87 -63.39
N GLN A 899 21.20 16.62 -63.62
CA GLN A 899 20.89 15.50 -62.74
C GLN A 899 21.83 15.47 -61.53
N LEU A 900 23.12 15.78 -61.72
CA LEU A 900 24.10 15.89 -60.64
C LEU A 900 23.88 17.13 -59.77
N ALA A 901 23.43 18.24 -60.37
CA ALA A 901 23.17 19.51 -59.69
C ALA A 901 21.69 19.74 -59.31
N LYS A 902 20.85 18.69 -59.30
CA LYS A 902 19.38 18.80 -59.19
C LYS A 902 18.90 19.61 -57.98
N ASN A 903 19.39 19.29 -56.78
CA ASN A 903 19.06 19.95 -55.52
C ASN A 903 20.22 20.80 -54.98
N ARG A 904 21.13 21.25 -55.85
CA ARG A 904 22.35 21.99 -55.47
C ARG A 904 22.08 23.15 -54.53
N ASP A 905 21.12 24.01 -54.88
CA ASP A 905 20.83 25.20 -54.10
C ASP A 905 20.29 24.84 -52.71
N SER A 906 19.52 23.76 -52.58
CA SER A 906 19.09 23.24 -51.27
C SER A 906 20.26 22.73 -50.44
N VAL A 907 21.22 22.04 -51.06
CA VAL A 907 22.41 21.52 -50.35
C VAL A 907 23.35 22.64 -49.92
N PHE A 908 23.44 23.75 -50.65
CA PHE A 908 24.21 24.93 -50.21
C PHE A 908 23.75 25.45 -48.85
N LEU A 909 22.45 25.40 -48.56
CA LEU A 909 21.90 25.85 -47.29
C LEU A 909 22.42 25.06 -46.09
N LEU A 910 22.92 23.82 -46.28
CA LEU A 910 23.52 23.04 -45.20
C LEU A 910 24.75 23.72 -44.60
N LEU A 911 25.57 24.43 -45.40
CA LEU A 911 26.72 25.17 -44.87
C LEU A 911 26.27 26.26 -43.89
N HIS A 912 25.18 26.95 -44.22
CA HIS A 912 24.59 27.94 -43.33
C HIS A 912 24.07 27.29 -42.04
N THR A 913 23.36 26.17 -42.15
CA THR A 913 22.85 25.42 -40.98
C THR A 913 23.98 24.88 -40.10
N ILE A 914 25.07 24.37 -40.68
CA ILE A 914 26.26 23.90 -39.94
C ILE A 914 26.89 25.04 -39.14
N VAL A 915 27.01 26.23 -39.74
CA VAL A 915 27.58 27.41 -39.07
C VAL A 915 26.64 27.94 -37.99
N GLN A 916 25.33 27.95 -38.21
CA GLN A 916 24.35 28.36 -37.21
C GLN A 916 24.28 27.42 -35.99
N GLU A 917 24.50 26.12 -36.20
CA GLU A 917 24.49 25.11 -35.13
C GLU A 917 25.79 25.11 -34.29
N SER A 918 26.86 25.72 -34.79
CA SER A 918 28.19 25.70 -34.17
C SER A 918 28.45 26.93 -33.31
N SER A 919 28.92 26.75 -32.07
CA SER A 919 29.53 27.83 -31.29
C SER A 919 30.99 28.10 -31.68
N PHE A 920 31.59 27.25 -32.52
CA PHE A 920 32.99 27.35 -32.96
C PHE A 920 33.17 27.97 -34.36
N LEU A 921 32.09 28.09 -35.14
CA LEU A 921 32.12 28.66 -36.49
C LEU A 921 31.30 29.93 -36.53
N THR A 922 31.77 30.91 -37.31
CA THR A 922 31.07 32.20 -37.48
C THR A 922 30.68 32.41 -38.94
N VAL A 923 29.68 33.28 -39.16
CA VAL A 923 29.28 33.68 -40.52
C VAL A 923 30.41 34.40 -41.25
N ASP A 924 31.27 35.13 -40.53
CA ASP A 924 32.47 35.75 -41.09
C ASP A 924 33.45 34.70 -41.65
N MET A 925 33.69 33.61 -40.91
CA MET A 925 34.51 32.49 -41.39
C MET A 925 33.89 31.87 -42.65
N LEU A 926 32.57 31.68 -42.67
CA LEU A 926 31.85 31.16 -43.84
C LEU A 926 32.02 32.08 -45.07
N GLU A 927 31.89 33.39 -44.91
CA GLU A 927 32.00 34.35 -46.02
C GLU A 927 33.38 34.27 -46.71
N THR A 928 34.45 33.95 -45.96
CA THR A 928 35.79 33.82 -46.55
C THR A 928 35.96 32.64 -47.50
N CYS A 929 35.17 31.57 -47.35
CA CYS A 929 35.28 30.35 -48.14
C CYS A 929 34.04 30.03 -48.98
N PHE A 930 32.89 30.63 -48.68
CA PHE A 930 31.63 30.47 -49.39
C PHE A 930 30.79 31.77 -49.35
N PRO A 931 30.74 32.54 -50.45
CA PRO A 931 30.04 33.83 -50.47
C PRO A 931 28.56 33.72 -50.13
N TYR A 932 28.09 34.49 -49.14
CA TYR A 932 26.70 34.46 -48.65
C TYR A 932 25.68 34.83 -49.74
N VAL A 933 26.10 35.52 -50.80
CA VAL A 933 25.24 35.79 -51.96
C VAL A 933 24.68 34.50 -52.60
N LEU A 934 25.44 33.41 -52.57
CA LEU A 934 25.02 32.10 -53.06
C LEU A 934 23.90 31.53 -52.17
N LEU A 935 24.08 31.61 -50.85
CA LEU A 935 23.08 31.18 -49.86
C LEU A 935 21.81 32.00 -49.94
N ARG A 936 21.93 33.32 -50.07
CA ARG A 936 20.79 34.23 -50.24
C ARG A 936 19.97 33.90 -51.49
N ASN A 937 20.64 33.63 -52.61
CA ASN A 937 19.96 33.23 -53.84
C ASN A 937 19.32 31.84 -53.69
N ALA A 938 20.03 30.89 -53.08
CA ALA A 938 19.49 29.57 -52.78
C ALA A 938 18.21 29.66 -51.93
N TYR A 939 18.23 30.40 -50.81
CA TYR A 939 17.04 30.64 -49.98
C TYR A 939 15.89 31.27 -50.78
N ARG A 940 16.18 32.27 -51.62
CA ARG A 940 15.15 32.88 -52.48
C ARG A 940 14.53 31.86 -53.42
N ASP A 941 15.35 30.99 -54.01
CA ASP A 941 14.91 30.09 -55.07
C ASP A 941 14.14 28.89 -54.49
N VAL A 942 14.56 28.33 -53.35
CA VAL A 942 13.79 27.28 -52.64
C VAL A 942 12.48 27.81 -52.02
N PHE A 943 12.45 29.06 -51.54
CA PHE A 943 11.22 29.68 -51.00
C PHE A 943 10.22 30.03 -52.12
N LYS A 944 10.70 30.38 -53.33
CA LYS A 944 9.83 30.60 -54.50
C LYS A 944 9.28 29.29 -55.07
N ALA A 945 10.07 28.22 -55.04
CA ALA A 945 9.69 26.91 -55.58
C ALA A 945 8.71 26.16 -54.68
N SER A 946 8.57 26.55 -53.40
CA SER A 946 7.57 26.02 -52.46
C SER A 946 6.26 26.83 -52.58
N PRO A 947 5.18 26.34 -53.21
CA PRO A 947 3.94 27.11 -53.38
C PRO A 947 3.26 27.40 -52.03
N PHE A 948 2.56 28.54 -51.93
CA PHE A 948 1.67 28.80 -50.78
C PHE A 948 0.61 27.68 -50.70
N PRO A 949 0.35 27.10 -49.51
CA PRO A 949 -0.84 26.29 -49.32
C PRO A 949 -2.05 27.22 -49.51
N THR A 950 -2.77 27.06 -50.61
CA THR A 950 -4.08 27.70 -50.81
C THR A 950 -5.05 27.10 -49.79
N GLU A 951 -5.62 27.98 -48.94
CA GLU A 951 -6.56 27.67 -47.84
C GLU A 951 -7.72 26.75 -48.21
#